data_AF-A0A3L9Y8S9-F1
#
_entry.id   AF-A0A3L9Y8S9-F1
#
_cell.length_a   1.000
_cell.length_b   1.000
_cell.length_c   1.000
_cell.angle_alpha   90.00
_cell.angle_beta   90.00
_cell.angle_gamma   90.00
#
_symmetry.space_group_name_H-M   'P 1'
#
loop_
_entity.id
_entity.type
_entity.pdbx_description
1 polymer ?
#
loop_
_entity_poly.entity_id
_entity_poly.type
_entity_poly.pdbx_seq_one_letter_code
_entity_poly.pdbx_strand_id
1 'polypeptide(L)'
;MSHAVPEVVTAITDLDLFVTSSGQAALYATSRSGEAITVFGLGPDGSAQLIDTQYLSEDTISLELMEFGGSLRAVTLGPAMDGPISFQIAADGTIGGVPQTLSSMAASEGFSDLVLTESASGTYVYAGDKAEGTIKAYAVQPDGELVQQTQQDVPGGASRLMAAQAGSEKYLIAVTGDGNQVVSYEVVAGGALQIRGRAGAADGLGVAGISALSQATMPDGEYIVLASQGSSSLSVLRLNTDGSLVPVDHVLDDLSSRFQSVTSLELVTLGDQVFVMAGGADDGMSLFQLLPGGRLVHHATMAASFAASLENVSSIAATTRNGTLEIFAASHTETGITHLSYDPGTVSDTLLGSEGGDEINGTAAGEVISGGHGNDTLNGGAGNDILMDGTGADRLTGGAGRDVFVMAADGIDDTITDFDPAEDVLDLSAYQMFRNLDQITFQTTADGCILTFRNEVLRVISVDQRPLDAADILVPDLINLSRLPVGNLGGETVFAGSVEADFLNGNGVSNYMDGAGGDDLIFGMAGSDLLVGGSGSDSLFGGFGDDVLNGDDVDVGFDPVSAQVFRLYQATLDRAPDAAGHRGWTETLRDGQASLLQVIEGFMGSPEFQGRYGATDTTEFVTLMYENVLGRAPDPAGLQAWRDQLDSGALSRAEVVFGFSESQEFMGNTAAGALEFSQAGYRANWADEVFRLYQATLDRAPDPGGLLAWVGELASGRPYLEVVSGFVNSSEFQGRYGATDNAEFVTLMYENVLGRAPDPAGLQGWRGLLDDGTLSREEVVRGFAESAEFRDNTGPDLSAWMRATFPGDRLEGGGGANAVFGGFGADSFVFDAGDGGTHEVVDLEAWDWVILDGFSYADAGAVLADLTRQGTDLLLADSGVTITFLDTDIADITTDIFQII
;
A
#
# COMPACT_ATOMS: atom_id res chain seq x y z
N MET A 1 4.11 25.10 56.38
CA MET A 1 5.22 24.21 56.79
C MET A 1 5.84 23.68 55.51
N SER A 2 7.16 23.56 55.48
CA SER A 2 8.02 23.53 54.29
C SER A 2 8.12 22.15 53.60
N HIS A 3 7.12 21.78 52.80
CA HIS A 3 7.17 20.56 51.96
C HIS A 3 7.08 20.81 50.43
N ALA A 4 7.08 22.06 49.97
CA ALA A 4 6.43 22.40 48.70
C ALA A 4 7.26 22.29 47.39
N VAL A 5 8.58 22.04 47.40
CA VAL A 5 9.39 22.06 46.16
C VAL A 5 9.66 20.67 45.56
N PRO A 6 10.01 19.62 46.33
CA PRO A 6 10.31 18.31 45.74
C PRO A 6 9.08 17.65 45.10
N GLU A 7 7.89 17.81 45.68
CA GLU A 7 6.67 17.12 45.23
C GLU A 7 6.18 17.59 43.85
N VAL A 8 6.32 18.88 43.54
CA VAL A 8 5.83 19.50 42.28
C VAL A 8 6.74 19.28 41.06
N VAL A 9 7.93 18.71 41.28
CA VAL A 9 8.88 18.30 40.23
C VAL A 9 9.22 16.81 40.33
N THR A 10 8.38 16.03 40.99
CA THR A 10 8.46 14.57 40.99
C THR A 10 7.31 14.00 40.16
N ALA A 11 7.55 12.88 39.47
CA ALA A 11 6.55 12.21 38.64
C ALA A 11 5.86 13.19 37.66
N ILE A 12 6.70 13.95 36.94
CA ILE A 12 6.24 14.83 35.86
C ILE A 12 5.74 13.91 34.75
N THR A 13 4.49 14.08 34.35
CA THR A 13 3.86 13.31 33.28
C THR A 13 3.95 14.01 31.94
N ASP A 14 4.19 15.32 31.96
CA ASP A 14 4.16 16.14 30.75
C ASP A 14 5.01 17.40 30.90
N LEU A 15 5.69 17.78 29.82
CA LEU A 15 6.49 18.97 29.65
C LEU A 15 6.09 19.62 28.33
N ASP A 16 5.77 20.92 28.39
CA ASP A 16 5.48 21.71 27.20
C ASP A 16 6.26 23.03 27.26
N LEU A 17 6.74 23.51 26.12
CA LEU A 17 7.55 24.70 26.01
C LEU A 17 6.87 25.71 25.08
N PHE A 18 6.66 26.91 25.60
CA PHE A 18 6.06 27.99 24.85
C PHE A 18 6.89 29.27 24.89
N VAL A 19 7.04 29.92 23.73
CA VAL A 19 7.63 31.25 23.65
C VAL A 19 6.53 32.29 23.76
N THR A 20 6.52 33.01 24.88
CA THR A 20 5.53 34.07 25.12
C THR A 20 5.59 35.16 24.06
N SER A 21 4.51 35.92 23.92
CA SER A 21 4.47 37.12 23.05
C SER A 21 5.51 38.19 23.42
N SER A 22 6.10 38.10 24.61
CA SER A 22 7.23 38.93 25.05
C SER A 22 8.60 38.44 24.56
N GLY A 23 8.66 37.27 23.92
CA GLY A 23 9.87 36.59 23.47
C GLY A 23 10.57 35.76 24.55
N GLN A 24 10.01 35.69 25.76
CA GLN A 24 10.53 34.86 26.85
C GLN A 24 9.96 33.44 26.72
N ALA A 25 10.82 32.43 26.66
CA ALA A 25 10.43 31.03 26.71
C ALA A 25 10.08 30.62 28.15
N ALA A 26 9.00 29.86 28.28
CA ALA A 26 8.54 29.27 29.52
C ALA A 26 8.30 27.77 29.32
N LEU A 27 8.80 26.98 30.27
CA LEU A 27 8.61 25.53 30.34
C LEU A 27 7.51 25.25 31.38
N TYR A 28 6.48 24.53 30.97
CA TYR A 28 5.36 24.09 31.78
C TYR A 28 5.55 22.61 32.11
N ALA A 29 5.43 22.25 33.39
CA ALA A 29 5.55 20.88 33.84
C ALA A 29 4.31 20.47 34.62
N THR A 30 3.68 19.36 34.22
CA THR A 30 2.54 18.80 34.93
C THR A 30 2.99 17.62 35.76
N SER A 31 2.73 17.66 37.06
CA SER A 31 3.14 16.61 38.00
C SER A 31 1.93 15.87 38.57
N ARG A 32 1.96 14.54 38.47
CA ARG A 32 0.89 13.70 39.04
C ARG A 32 0.95 13.66 40.56
N SER A 33 2.14 13.48 41.14
CA SER A 33 2.30 13.44 42.60
C SER A 33 2.20 14.80 43.26
N GLY A 34 2.53 15.86 42.53
CA GLY A 34 2.49 17.23 43.03
C GLY A 34 1.13 17.90 42.88
N GLU A 35 0.20 17.29 42.12
CA GLU A 35 -1.10 17.85 41.75
C GLU A 35 -0.96 19.32 41.31
N ALA A 36 -0.01 19.61 40.42
CA ALA A 36 0.34 20.99 40.08
C ALA A 36 0.88 21.13 38.66
N ILE A 37 0.60 22.31 38.09
CA ILE A 37 1.33 22.86 36.93
C ILE A 37 2.42 23.77 37.48
N THR A 38 3.66 23.49 37.12
CA THR A 38 4.82 24.27 37.53
C THR A 38 5.40 24.99 36.31
N VAL A 39 5.63 26.30 36.43
CA VAL A 39 6.13 27.11 35.31
C VAL A 39 7.55 27.57 35.60
N PHE A 40 8.44 27.32 34.65
CA PHE A 40 9.83 27.76 34.68
C PHE A 40 10.09 28.76 33.58
N GLY A 41 10.53 29.97 33.93
CA GLY A 41 11.06 30.92 32.96
C GLY A 41 12.47 30.53 32.57
N LEU A 42 12.78 30.52 31.27
CA LEU A 42 14.12 30.23 30.79
C LEU A 42 14.99 31.49 30.85
N GLY A 43 16.07 31.42 31.63
CA GLY A 43 17.00 32.52 31.85
C GLY A 43 17.87 32.86 30.63
N PRO A 44 18.72 33.90 30.71
CA PRO A 44 19.67 34.29 29.66
C PRO A 44 20.73 33.23 29.31
N ASP A 45 20.89 32.21 30.12
CA ASP A 45 21.82 31.09 29.97
C ASP A 45 21.11 29.75 29.68
N GLY A 46 19.80 29.76 29.44
CA GLY A 46 19.00 28.55 29.21
C GLY A 46 18.50 27.90 30.50
N SER A 47 18.99 28.33 31.67
CA SER A 47 18.58 27.73 32.94
C SER A 47 17.08 27.93 33.21
N ALA A 48 16.39 26.84 33.54
CA ALA A 48 14.99 26.87 33.96
C ALA A 48 14.88 27.40 35.41
N GLN A 49 14.18 28.51 35.60
CA GLN A 49 13.93 29.09 36.92
C GLN A 49 12.45 29.08 37.25
N LEU A 50 12.08 28.52 38.40
CA LEU A 50 10.70 28.50 38.86
C LEU A 50 10.15 29.93 38.97
N ILE A 51 9.10 30.23 38.21
CA ILE A 51 8.41 31.52 38.23
C ILE A 51 6.97 31.42 38.75
N ASP A 52 6.34 30.25 38.64
CA ASP A 52 4.97 30.05 39.11
C ASP A 52 4.65 28.59 39.46
N THR A 53 3.63 28.38 40.28
CA THR A 53 3.09 27.05 40.61
C THR A 53 1.59 27.14 40.86
N GLN A 54 0.81 26.46 40.02
CA GLN A 54 -0.63 26.35 40.15
C GLN A 54 -1.01 24.95 40.62
N TYR A 55 -1.51 24.84 41.84
CA TYR A 55 -2.06 23.58 42.35
C TYR A 55 -3.42 23.28 41.72
N LEU A 56 -3.64 22.02 41.41
CA LEU A 56 -4.82 21.47 40.75
C LEU A 56 -5.73 20.85 41.81
N SER A 57 -7.03 20.81 41.51
CA SER A 57 -8.03 20.20 42.41
C SER A 57 -8.31 18.73 42.08
N GLU A 58 -7.78 18.24 40.96
CA GLU A 58 -8.05 16.92 40.37
C GLU A 58 -6.78 16.36 39.72
N ASP A 59 -6.67 15.04 39.67
CA ASP A 59 -5.54 14.32 39.05
C ASP A 59 -5.45 14.67 37.57
N THR A 60 -4.31 15.23 37.14
CA THR A 60 -4.06 15.60 35.75
C THR A 60 -2.98 14.70 35.15
N ILE A 61 -3.20 14.26 33.92
CA ILE A 61 -2.28 13.37 33.18
C ILE A 61 -1.53 14.11 32.06
N SER A 62 -2.15 15.11 31.43
CA SER A 62 -1.54 15.91 30.36
C SER A 62 -2.01 17.36 30.40
N LEU A 63 -1.26 18.20 29.70
CA LEU A 63 -1.49 19.63 29.57
C LEU A 63 -1.34 20.05 28.12
N GLU A 64 -2.41 20.60 27.55
CA GLU A 64 -2.39 21.13 26.19
C GLU A 64 -2.34 22.66 26.21
N LEU A 65 -1.33 23.24 25.54
CA LEU A 65 -1.26 24.67 25.30
C LEU A 65 -2.00 25.03 24.01
N MET A 66 -3.08 25.80 24.12
CA MET A 66 -3.90 26.17 22.96
C MET A 66 -4.42 27.60 23.04
N GLU A 67 -4.51 28.27 21.89
CA GLU A 67 -5.03 29.63 21.79
C GLU A 67 -6.48 29.63 21.31
N PHE A 68 -7.40 30.04 22.19
CA PHE A 68 -8.81 30.21 21.84
C PHE A 68 -9.47 31.31 22.67
N GLY A 69 -10.50 31.97 22.11
CA GLY A 69 -11.12 33.14 22.74
C GLY A 69 -10.18 34.34 22.89
N GLY A 70 -9.14 34.43 22.06
CA GLY A 70 -8.17 35.52 22.06
C GLY A 70 -7.18 35.50 23.24
N SER A 71 -6.93 34.33 23.82
CA SER A 71 -5.91 34.14 24.85
C SER A 71 -5.32 32.75 24.77
N LEU A 72 -4.01 32.65 25.01
CA LEU A 72 -3.34 31.39 25.24
C LEU A 72 -3.83 30.79 26.57
N ARG A 73 -4.12 29.49 26.55
CA ARG A 73 -4.63 28.75 27.70
C ARG A 73 -3.88 27.44 27.85
N ALA A 74 -3.65 27.07 29.10
CA ALA A 74 -3.22 25.74 29.50
C ALA A 74 -4.47 24.93 29.85
N VAL A 75 -4.72 23.84 29.12
CA VAL A 75 -5.91 22.99 29.30
C VAL A 75 -5.48 21.65 29.84
N THR A 76 -5.92 21.33 31.06
CA THR A 76 -5.55 20.09 31.74
C THR A 76 -6.56 18.99 31.45
N LEU A 77 -6.04 17.78 31.20
CA LEU A 77 -6.81 16.56 31.04
C LEU A 77 -6.52 15.58 32.17
N GLY A 78 -7.53 14.83 32.59
CA GLY A 78 -7.42 13.91 33.71
C GLY A 78 -8.52 12.85 33.71
N PRO A 79 -8.26 11.69 34.34
CA PRO A 79 -9.27 10.67 34.50
C PRO A 79 -10.41 11.17 35.38
N ALA A 80 -11.65 10.90 34.98
CA ALA A 80 -12.87 11.21 35.77
C ALA A 80 -13.10 12.70 36.09
N MET A 81 -12.53 13.63 35.32
CA MET A 81 -12.90 15.04 35.37
C MET A 81 -14.31 15.26 34.80
N ASP A 82 -15.11 16.16 35.38
CA ASP A 82 -16.42 16.57 34.83
C ASP A 82 -16.29 17.26 33.45
N GLY A 83 -15.08 17.71 33.12
CA GLY A 83 -14.64 18.27 31.84
C GLY A 83 -13.25 18.88 31.97
N PRO A 84 -12.53 19.19 30.87
CA PRO A 84 -11.20 19.79 30.94
C PRO A 84 -11.20 21.12 31.70
N ILE A 85 -10.12 21.43 32.41
CA ILE A 85 -9.96 22.70 33.13
C ILE A 85 -8.98 23.58 32.36
N SER A 86 -9.41 24.79 32.01
CA SER A 86 -8.58 25.78 31.33
C SER A 86 -8.09 26.87 32.28
N PHE A 87 -6.81 27.20 32.15
CA PHE A 87 -6.11 28.27 32.85
C PHE A 87 -5.62 29.29 31.83
N GLN A 88 -5.84 30.58 32.07
CA GLN A 88 -5.34 31.60 31.15
C GLN A 88 -3.83 31.80 31.38
N ILE A 89 -3.04 31.89 30.32
CA ILE A 89 -1.62 32.20 30.44
C ILE A 89 -1.42 33.71 30.30
N ALA A 90 -0.74 34.31 31.28
CA ALA A 90 -0.39 35.73 31.25
C ALA A 90 0.77 36.00 30.27
N ALA A 91 0.95 37.26 29.90
CA ALA A 91 1.99 37.66 28.94
C ALA A 91 3.44 37.39 29.41
N ASP A 92 3.66 37.24 30.72
CA ASP A 92 4.95 36.87 31.32
C ASP A 92 5.12 35.34 31.50
N GLY A 93 4.19 34.55 30.97
CA GLY A 93 4.17 33.08 31.03
C GLY A 93 3.54 32.51 32.31
N THR A 94 3.26 33.33 33.32
CA THR A 94 2.64 32.82 34.56
C THR A 94 1.19 32.39 34.35
N ILE A 95 0.71 31.48 35.20
CA ILE A 95 -0.68 31.03 35.15
C ILE A 95 -1.55 32.09 35.83
N GLY A 96 -2.52 32.60 35.08
CA GLY A 96 -3.39 33.68 35.49
C GLY A 96 -4.87 33.39 35.28
N GLY A 97 -5.69 34.36 35.71
CA GLY A 97 -7.14 34.26 35.60
C GLY A 97 -7.77 33.34 36.65
N VAL A 98 -9.10 33.17 36.55
CA VAL A 98 -9.84 32.19 37.36
C VAL A 98 -9.92 30.92 36.52
N PRO A 99 -9.55 29.74 37.05
CA PRO A 99 -9.68 28.48 36.31
C PRO A 99 -11.12 28.27 35.84
N GLN A 100 -11.27 27.82 34.60
CA GLN A 100 -12.58 27.60 33.97
C GLN A 100 -12.71 26.13 33.56
N THR A 101 -13.64 25.42 34.20
CA THR A 101 -14.09 24.10 33.72
C THR A 101 -14.83 24.28 32.40
N LEU A 102 -14.40 23.58 31.36
CA LEU A 102 -15.01 23.56 30.03
C LEU A 102 -16.21 22.59 30.04
N SER A 103 -17.24 22.92 30.81
CA SER A 103 -18.38 22.03 31.09
C SER A 103 -19.23 21.63 29.87
N SER A 104 -19.05 22.29 28.73
CA SER A 104 -19.66 21.87 27.45
C SER A 104 -18.95 20.66 26.84
N MET A 105 -17.73 20.35 27.28
CA MET A 105 -16.95 19.19 26.89
C MET A 105 -17.05 18.11 27.97
N ALA A 106 -17.96 17.16 27.78
CA ALA A 106 -18.18 16.05 28.71
C ALA A 106 -17.85 14.70 28.07
N ALA A 107 -17.22 13.82 28.86
CA ALA A 107 -16.88 12.44 28.51
C ALA A 107 -17.13 11.54 29.72
N SER A 108 -17.52 10.29 29.49
CA SER A 108 -17.82 9.33 30.57
C SER A 108 -16.62 8.96 31.45
N GLU A 109 -15.41 8.92 30.89
CA GLU A 109 -14.16 8.62 31.64
C GLU A 109 -13.08 9.72 31.48
N GLY A 110 -13.43 10.88 30.92
CA GLY A 110 -12.50 11.93 30.52
C GLY A 110 -11.98 11.76 29.09
N PHE A 111 -11.42 12.81 28.51
CA PHE A 111 -10.81 12.76 27.17
C PHE A 111 -9.38 12.21 27.26
N SER A 112 -8.99 11.43 26.24
CA SER A 112 -7.63 10.90 26.09
C SER A 112 -6.65 11.93 25.57
N ASP A 113 -7.13 12.86 24.72
CA ASP A 113 -6.32 13.90 24.10
C ASP A 113 -7.20 15.04 23.57
N LEU A 114 -6.61 16.24 23.40
CA LEU A 114 -7.24 17.40 22.78
C LEU A 114 -6.30 18.02 21.76
N VAL A 115 -6.84 18.41 20.60
CA VAL A 115 -6.06 19.22 19.66
C VAL A 115 -6.90 20.32 19.03
N LEU A 116 -6.29 21.48 18.86
CA LEU A 116 -6.89 22.60 18.15
C LEU A 116 -6.42 22.59 16.70
N THR A 117 -7.37 22.65 15.76
CA THR A 117 -7.07 22.79 14.34
C THR A 117 -8.01 23.79 13.70
N GLU A 118 -7.60 24.33 12.56
CA GLU A 118 -8.37 25.29 11.78
C GLU A 118 -8.75 24.67 10.45
N SER A 119 -9.89 25.07 9.92
CA SER A 119 -10.30 24.77 8.55
C SER A 119 -10.90 26.01 7.89
N ALA A 120 -11.21 25.90 6.60
CA ALA A 120 -11.92 26.95 5.87
C ALA A 120 -13.27 27.32 6.51
N SER A 121 -13.87 26.45 7.35
CA SER A 121 -15.14 26.71 8.02
C SER A 121 -15.03 27.27 9.45
N GLY A 122 -13.82 27.34 10.02
CA GLY A 122 -13.58 27.90 11.36
C GLY A 122 -12.50 27.16 12.16
N THR A 123 -12.37 27.51 13.43
CA THR A 123 -11.44 26.86 14.38
C THR A 123 -12.21 25.85 15.23
N TYR A 124 -11.63 24.66 15.41
CA TYR A 124 -12.24 23.55 16.13
C TYR A 124 -11.26 22.95 17.14
N VAL A 125 -11.79 22.54 18.29
CA VAL A 125 -11.09 21.66 19.23
C VAL A 125 -11.65 20.25 19.02
N TYR A 126 -10.77 19.31 18.69
CA TYR A 126 -11.08 17.90 18.60
C TYR A 126 -10.67 17.21 19.89
N ALA A 127 -11.52 16.32 20.39
CA ALA A 127 -11.31 15.60 21.62
C ALA A 127 -11.43 14.09 21.40
N GLY A 128 -10.36 13.36 21.72
CA GLY A 128 -10.34 11.90 21.68
C GLY A 128 -11.08 11.34 22.88
N ASP A 129 -12.04 10.45 22.66
CA ASP A 129 -12.78 9.76 23.71
C ASP A 129 -12.59 8.25 23.56
N LYS A 130 -11.62 7.72 24.31
CA LYS A 130 -11.25 6.31 24.28
C LYS A 130 -12.37 5.41 24.82
N ALA A 131 -13.09 5.86 25.84
CA ALA A 131 -14.13 5.07 26.50
C ALA A 131 -15.39 4.94 25.63
N GLU A 132 -15.76 6.02 24.94
CA GLU A 132 -16.94 6.05 24.07
C GLU A 132 -16.64 5.61 22.63
N GLY A 133 -15.37 5.48 22.26
CA GLY A 133 -15.00 5.07 20.91
C GLY A 133 -15.21 6.18 19.86
N THR A 134 -14.93 7.43 20.22
CA THR A 134 -15.23 8.58 19.34
C THR A 134 -14.14 9.65 19.33
N ILE A 135 -14.20 10.51 18.32
CA ILE A 135 -13.58 11.84 18.32
C ILE A 135 -14.71 12.87 18.27
N LYS A 136 -14.76 13.78 19.25
CA LYS A 136 -15.78 14.85 19.35
C LYS A 136 -15.21 16.17 18.85
N ALA A 137 -15.96 16.90 18.03
CA ALA A 137 -15.53 18.19 17.48
C ALA A 137 -16.31 19.36 18.11
N TYR A 138 -15.59 20.35 18.62
CA TYR A 138 -16.12 21.54 19.27
C TYR A 138 -15.73 22.80 18.49
N ALA A 139 -16.71 23.53 17.96
CA ALA A 139 -16.44 24.81 17.33
C ALA A 139 -16.09 25.87 18.36
N VAL A 140 -15.01 26.62 18.11
CA VAL A 140 -14.58 27.74 18.94
C VAL A 140 -15.39 29.00 18.60
N GLN A 141 -16.18 29.49 19.54
CA GLN A 141 -16.93 30.74 19.39
C GLN A 141 -16.04 31.98 19.62
N PRO A 142 -16.43 33.16 19.12
CA PRO A 142 -15.64 34.40 19.29
C PRO A 142 -15.36 34.81 20.74
N ASP A 143 -16.20 34.38 21.69
CA ASP A 143 -16.03 34.61 23.13
C ASP A 143 -15.22 33.50 23.83
N GLY A 144 -14.76 32.49 23.08
CA GLY A 144 -14.03 31.33 23.58
C GLY A 144 -14.91 30.19 24.07
N GLU A 145 -16.24 30.27 23.94
CA GLU A 145 -17.12 29.14 24.25
C GLU A 145 -16.90 28.00 23.25
N LEU A 146 -16.85 26.76 23.73
CA LEU A 146 -16.69 25.56 22.91
C LEU A 146 -18.04 24.87 22.75
N VAL A 147 -18.52 24.75 21.51
CA VAL A 147 -19.84 24.17 21.21
C VAL A 147 -19.67 22.93 20.34
N GLN A 148 -20.05 21.77 20.87
CA GLN A 148 -19.98 20.50 20.13
C GLN A 148 -20.82 20.59 18.84
N GLN A 149 -20.20 20.26 17.71
CA GLN A 149 -20.86 20.26 16.39
C GLN A 149 -21.17 18.84 15.94
N THR A 150 -20.20 17.95 16.05
CA THR A 150 -20.27 16.59 15.53
C THR A 150 -19.42 15.64 16.37
N GLN A 151 -19.60 14.35 16.13
CA GLN A 151 -18.75 13.28 16.63
C GLN A 151 -18.48 12.29 15.50
N GLN A 152 -17.28 11.73 15.47
CA GLN A 152 -16.85 10.69 14.55
C GLN A 152 -16.66 9.41 15.34
N ASP A 153 -17.27 8.32 14.92
CA ASP A 153 -17.02 7.00 15.50
C ASP A 153 -15.63 6.51 15.07
N VAL A 154 -14.84 6.06 16.05
CA VAL A 154 -13.50 5.51 15.86
C VAL A 154 -13.45 4.22 16.69
N PRO A 155 -13.48 3.03 16.07
CA PRO A 155 -13.42 1.77 16.81
C PRO A 155 -12.27 1.74 17.82
N GLY A 156 -12.58 1.44 19.09
CA GLY A 156 -11.61 1.48 20.20
C GLY A 156 -11.25 2.89 20.71
N GLY A 157 -11.72 3.95 20.03
CA GLY A 157 -11.51 5.36 20.33
C GLY A 157 -10.23 5.94 19.72
N ALA A 158 -9.92 7.19 20.03
CA ALA A 158 -8.63 7.80 19.70
C ALA A 158 -7.78 7.92 20.96
N SER A 159 -6.52 7.49 20.92
CA SER A 159 -5.60 7.58 22.06
C SER A 159 -4.74 8.85 22.03
N ARG A 160 -4.47 9.37 20.83
CA ARG A 160 -3.75 10.62 20.57
C ARG A 160 -4.31 11.34 19.36
N LEU A 161 -4.19 12.66 19.34
CA LEU A 161 -4.58 13.54 18.25
C LEU A 161 -3.44 14.52 17.95
N MET A 162 -3.24 14.85 16.68
CA MET A 162 -2.29 15.86 16.24
C MET A 162 -2.89 16.63 15.08
N ALA A 163 -2.78 17.95 15.11
CA ALA A 163 -3.07 18.78 13.94
C ALA A 163 -1.86 18.69 13.01
N ALA A 164 -2.11 18.37 11.74
CA ALA A 164 -1.07 18.31 10.74
C ALA A 164 -1.39 19.22 9.56
N GLN A 165 -0.39 19.55 8.77
CA GLN A 165 -0.55 20.36 7.56
C GLN A 165 0.24 19.76 6.40
N ALA A 166 -0.34 19.70 5.20
CA ALA A 166 0.41 19.43 3.98
C ALA A 166 0.04 20.41 2.87
N GLY A 167 1.01 21.21 2.45
CA GLY A 167 0.76 22.35 1.56
C GLY A 167 -0.19 23.36 2.22
N SER A 168 -1.30 23.68 1.56
CA SER A 168 -2.35 24.55 2.12
C SER A 168 -3.37 23.83 2.99
N GLU A 169 -3.40 22.50 2.93
CA GLU A 169 -4.46 21.70 3.55
C GLU A 169 -4.09 21.31 4.98
N LYS A 170 -5.09 21.31 5.86
CA LYS A 170 -4.96 20.95 7.27
C LYS A 170 -5.66 19.63 7.54
N TYR A 171 -5.00 18.77 8.30
CA TYR A 171 -5.45 17.44 8.64
C TYR A 171 -5.52 17.28 10.16
N LEU A 172 -6.36 16.34 10.58
CA LEU A 172 -6.33 15.78 11.92
C LEU A 172 -5.75 14.37 11.81
N ILE A 173 -4.65 14.12 12.48
CA ILE A 173 -4.05 12.79 12.60
C ILE A 173 -4.50 12.20 13.94
N ALA A 174 -5.08 11.01 13.92
CA ALA A 174 -5.53 10.32 15.12
C ALA A 174 -4.84 8.96 15.24
N VAL A 175 -4.37 8.64 16.43
CA VAL A 175 -3.94 7.28 16.78
C VAL A 175 -5.15 6.51 17.30
N THR A 176 -5.40 5.31 16.79
CA THR A 176 -6.47 4.44 17.26
C THR A 176 -6.30 4.08 18.74
N GLY A 177 -7.39 3.69 19.41
CA GLY A 177 -7.40 3.53 20.86
C GLY A 177 -6.58 2.34 21.36
N ASP A 178 -6.35 1.35 20.50
CA ASP A 178 -5.41 0.25 20.71
C ASP A 178 -3.95 0.64 20.46
N GLY A 179 -3.72 1.79 19.81
CA GLY A 179 -2.40 2.33 19.51
C GLY A 179 -1.71 1.68 18.31
N ASN A 180 -2.42 0.93 17.47
CA ASN A 180 -1.77 0.16 16.40
C ASN A 180 -1.86 0.82 15.01
N GLN A 181 -2.60 1.90 14.87
CA GLN A 181 -2.78 2.59 13.59
C GLN A 181 -2.89 4.10 13.79
N VAL A 182 -2.36 4.84 12.81
CA VAL A 182 -2.70 6.26 12.60
C VAL A 182 -3.69 6.41 11.46
N VAL A 183 -4.61 7.35 11.60
CA VAL A 183 -5.60 7.72 10.60
C VAL A 183 -5.50 9.21 10.35
N SER A 184 -5.36 9.59 9.08
CA SER A 184 -5.40 10.98 8.62
C SER A 184 -6.82 11.34 8.21
N TYR A 185 -7.33 12.44 8.75
CA TYR A 185 -8.64 13.00 8.43
C TYR A 185 -8.50 14.40 7.85
N GLU A 186 -9.17 14.65 6.73
CA GLU A 186 -9.46 16.01 6.31
C GLU A 186 -10.58 16.60 7.19
N VAL A 187 -10.38 17.84 7.63
CA VAL A 187 -11.38 18.60 8.37
C VAL A 187 -12.29 19.35 7.39
N VAL A 188 -13.49 18.81 7.17
CA VAL A 188 -14.47 19.39 6.23
C VAL A 188 -15.45 20.35 6.93
N ALA A 189 -16.34 20.97 6.14
CA ALA A 189 -17.27 21.98 6.62
C ALA A 189 -18.08 21.54 7.84
N GLY A 190 -18.10 22.37 8.88
CA GLY A 190 -18.81 22.08 10.14
C GLY A 190 -18.01 21.25 11.14
N GLY A 191 -16.74 20.94 10.84
CA GLY A 191 -15.84 20.20 11.71
C GLY A 191 -15.99 18.68 11.61
N ALA A 192 -16.67 18.17 10.57
CA ALA A 192 -16.71 16.74 10.29
C ALA A 192 -15.36 16.24 9.76
N LEU A 193 -15.12 14.96 9.93
CA LEU A 193 -13.85 14.30 9.60
C LEU A 193 -14.08 13.34 8.43
N GLN A 194 -13.22 13.43 7.41
CA GLN A 194 -13.22 12.51 6.28
C GLN A 194 -11.86 11.81 6.22
N ILE A 195 -11.84 10.48 6.21
CA ILE A 195 -10.58 9.71 6.14
C ILE A 195 -9.89 9.97 4.80
N ARG A 196 -8.58 10.20 4.87
CA ARG A 196 -7.68 10.41 3.72
C ARG A 196 -6.55 9.40 3.63
N GLY A 197 -6.12 8.84 4.75
CA GLY A 197 -5.07 7.83 4.78
C GLY A 197 -5.02 7.09 6.10
N ARG A 198 -4.40 5.92 6.09
CA ARG A 198 -4.13 5.11 7.28
C ARG A 198 -2.73 4.51 7.16
N ALA A 199 -2.08 4.29 8.30
CA ALA A 199 -0.86 3.50 8.38
C ALA A 199 -0.76 2.86 9.76
N GLY A 200 -0.51 1.55 9.82
CA GLY A 200 -0.48 0.83 11.09
C GLY A 200 -0.08 -0.63 10.95
N ALA A 201 -0.24 -1.38 12.05
CA ALA A 201 0.13 -2.79 12.14
C ALA A 201 -0.58 -3.68 11.11
N ALA A 202 -1.85 -3.38 10.81
CA ALA A 202 -2.62 -4.09 9.79
C ALA A 202 -2.05 -3.87 8.38
N ASP A 203 -1.39 -2.73 8.15
CA ASP A 203 -0.79 -2.33 6.88
C ASP A 203 0.68 -2.79 6.76
N GLY A 204 1.12 -3.71 7.63
CA GLY A 204 2.49 -4.25 7.65
C GLY A 204 3.53 -3.34 8.34
N LEU A 205 3.15 -2.16 8.84
CA LEU A 205 4.05 -1.31 9.61
C LEU A 205 4.28 -1.91 10.99
N GLY A 206 5.53 -2.14 11.38
CA GLY A 206 5.93 -2.81 12.64
C GLY A 206 5.66 -2.02 13.93
N VAL A 207 4.52 -1.34 14.05
CA VAL A 207 4.14 -0.50 15.19
C VAL A 207 3.20 -1.25 16.14
N ALA A 208 3.40 -1.03 17.44
CA ALA A 208 2.45 -1.44 18.46
C ALA A 208 2.44 -0.42 19.60
N GLY A 209 1.26 0.04 19.99
CA GLY A 209 1.11 1.02 21.08
C GLY A 209 1.80 2.35 20.81
N ILE A 210 1.46 3.01 19.70
CA ILE A 210 1.87 4.37 19.36
C ILE A 210 1.51 5.30 20.52
N SER A 211 2.53 5.89 21.13
CA SER A 211 2.46 6.65 22.38
C SER A 211 2.59 8.16 22.16
N ALA A 212 3.30 8.56 21.11
CA ALA A 212 3.50 9.94 20.70
C ALA A 212 3.68 10.04 19.18
N LEU A 213 3.34 11.19 18.64
CA LEU A 213 3.54 11.56 17.24
C LEU A 213 3.89 13.05 17.16
N SER A 214 4.68 13.42 16.16
CA SER A 214 5.03 14.81 15.90
C SER A 214 5.26 15.02 14.41
N GLN A 215 4.91 16.20 13.91
CA GLN A 215 5.13 16.57 12.52
C GLN A 215 6.47 17.30 12.35
N ALA A 216 7.19 16.96 11.28
CA ALA A 216 8.33 17.68 10.76
C ALA A 216 8.01 18.25 9.37
N THR A 217 8.33 19.53 9.15
CA THR A 217 8.34 20.15 7.82
C THR A 217 9.78 20.19 7.34
N MET A 218 10.04 19.56 6.19
CA MET A 218 11.34 19.48 5.54
C MET A 218 11.28 20.14 4.15
N PRO A 219 12.41 20.51 3.53
CA PRO A 219 12.42 21.12 2.20
C PRO A 219 11.78 20.28 1.08
N ASP A 220 11.73 18.95 1.24
CA ASP A 220 11.19 17.98 0.29
C ASP A 220 9.78 17.47 0.63
N GLY A 221 9.22 17.86 1.78
CA GLY A 221 7.87 17.48 2.16
C GLY A 221 7.56 17.53 3.65
N GLU A 222 6.40 16.97 3.98
CA GLU A 222 5.89 16.89 5.34
C GLU A 222 5.97 15.45 5.84
N TYR A 223 6.46 15.28 7.06
CA TYR A 223 6.70 13.99 7.67
C TYR A 223 6.08 13.92 9.06
N ILE A 224 5.61 12.74 9.43
CA ILE A 224 5.09 12.44 10.77
C ILE A 224 5.99 11.37 11.37
N VAL A 225 6.61 11.68 12.50
CA VAL A 225 7.39 10.72 13.28
C VAL A 225 6.48 10.11 14.33
N LEU A 226 6.44 8.77 14.38
CA LEU A 226 5.66 7.98 15.33
C LEU A 226 6.59 7.31 16.33
N ALA A 227 6.28 7.41 17.61
CA ALA A 227 6.92 6.66 18.68
C ALA A 227 5.99 5.55 19.16
N SER A 228 6.47 4.30 19.17
CA SER A 228 5.67 3.13 19.53
C SER A 228 6.25 2.38 20.72
N GLN A 229 5.50 2.37 21.81
CA GLN A 229 5.93 1.81 23.09
C GLN A 229 5.99 0.28 23.06
N GLY A 230 5.01 -0.37 22.44
CA GLY A 230 4.90 -1.82 22.39
C GLY A 230 5.95 -2.48 21.50
N SER A 231 6.26 -1.85 20.36
CA SER A 231 7.27 -2.32 19.41
C SER A 231 8.67 -1.79 19.66
N SER A 232 8.84 -0.80 20.55
CA SER A 232 10.13 -0.11 20.77
C SER A 232 10.72 0.44 19.47
N SER A 233 9.87 1.14 18.70
CA SER A 233 10.20 1.59 17.36
C SER A 233 9.90 3.07 17.15
N LEU A 234 10.65 3.69 16.25
CA LEU A 234 10.29 4.96 15.61
C LEU A 234 9.94 4.68 14.14
N SER A 235 8.80 5.18 13.68
CA SER A 235 8.40 5.13 12.27
C SER A 235 8.31 6.55 11.71
N VAL A 236 8.66 6.75 10.45
CA VAL A 236 8.43 8.02 9.75
C VAL A 236 7.45 7.77 8.62
N LEU A 237 6.40 8.60 8.56
CA LEU A 237 5.42 8.60 7.50
C LEU A 237 5.52 9.90 6.72
N ARG A 238 5.53 9.87 5.39
CA ARG A 238 5.26 11.03 4.56
C ARG A 238 3.77 11.34 4.60
N LEU A 239 3.43 12.60 4.87
CA LEU A 239 2.07 13.13 4.71
C LEU A 239 1.97 13.83 3.37
N ASN A 240 1.24 13.24 2.43
CA ASN A 240 1.03 13.82 1.11
C ASN A 240 -0.01 14.95 1.15
N THR A 241 -0.04 15.78 0.11
CA THR A 241 -0.97 16.91 -0.01
C THR A 241 -2.43 16.51 -0.18
N ASP A 242 -2.72 15.23 -0.41
CA ASP A 242 -4.07 14.67 -0.42
C ASP A 242 -4.48 14.08 0.95
N GLY A 243 -3.56 14.07 1.92
CA GLY A 243 -3.74 13.52 3.26
C GLY A 243 -3.41 12.04 3.38
N SER A 244 -2.94 11.38 2.31
CA SER A 244 -2.44 9.99 2.38
C SER A 244 -1.16 9.90 3.21
N LEU A 245 -0.95 8.76 3.85
CA LEU A 245 0.17 8.48 4.75
C LEU A 245 1.01 7.34 4.15
N VAL A 246 2.30 7.59 3.89
CA VAL A 246 3.20 6.60 3.29
C VAL A 246 4.38 6.37 4.24
N PRO A 247 4.59 5.15 4.78
CA PRO A 247 5.79 4.84 5.57
C PRO A 247 7.07 5.00 4.74
N VAL A 248 8.05 5.72 5.28
CA VAL A 248 9.34 6.02 4.61
C VAL A 248 10.58 5.71 5.44
N ASP A 249 10.47 5.63 6.77
CA ASP A 249 11.49 4.97 7.61
C ASP A 249 10.87 4.18 8.78
N HIS A 250 11.57 3.16 9.27
CA HIS A 250 11.25 2.45 10.51
C HIS A 250 12.48 1.84 11.17
N VAL A 251 12.74 2.30 12.38
CA VAL A 251 13.91 1.92 13.17
C VAL A 251 13.48 1.31 14.50
N LEU A 252 14.15 0.24 14.89
CA LEU A 252 13.95 -0.46 16.15
C LEU A 252 15.07 -0.09 17.14
N ASP A 253 14.73 -0.06 18.41
CA ASP A 253 15.75 -0.04 19.45
C ASP A 253 16.37 -1.43 19.62
N ASP A 254 17.67 -1.54 19.38
CA ASP A 254 18.46 -2.77 19.57
C ASP A 254 19.41 -2.69 20.77
N LEU A 255 19.19 -1.73 21.68
CA LEU A 255 19.99 -1.39 22.86
C LEU A 255 21.28 -0.59 22.57
N SER A 256 21.60 -0.31 21.30
CA SER A 256 22.64 0.66 20.95
C SER A 256 22.14 2.10 21.10
N SER A 257 20.85 2.30 20.84
CA SER A 257 20.05 3.45 21.22
C SER A 257 19.45 3.29 22.62
N ARG A 258 18.77 4.33 23.10
CA ARG A 258 18.11 4.41 24.41
C ARG A 258 16.68 4.92 24.30
N PHE A 259 15.86 4.22 23.53
CA PHE A 259 14.45 4.61 23.35
C PHE A 259 13.47 3.44 23.52
N GLN A 260 13.90 2.34 24.14
CA GLN A 260 13.06 1.17 24.38
C GLN A 260 11.74 1.57 25.02
N SER A 261 10.63 1.02 24.54
CA SER A 261 9.30 1.41 24.98
C SER A 261 9.13 2.93 25.00
N VAL A 262 9.38 3.57 23.84
CA VAL A 262 9.34 5.03 23.67
C VAL A 262 8.07 5.61 24.29
N THR A 263 8.24 6.51 25.25
CA THR A 263 7.15 7.20 25.93
C THR A 263 7.12 8.69 25.62
N SER A 264 8.24 9.24 25.15
CA SER A 264 8.34 10.65 24.78
C SER A 264 9.10 10.82 23.47
N LEU A 265 8.57 11.70 22.63
CA LEU A 265 9.09 12.08 21.33
C LEU A 265 9.01 13.60 21.25
N GLU A 266 10.11 14.25 20.89
CA GLU A 266 10.16 15.71 20.72
C GLU A 266 10.98 16.06 19.47
N LEU A 267 10.52 17.06 18.72
CA LEU A 267 11.18 17.53 17.50
C LEU A 267 11.60 18.98 17.66
N VAL A 268 12.79 19.32 17.17
CA VAL A 268 13.29 20.69 17.17
C VAL A 268 13.96 21.01 15.84
N THR A 269 13.62 22.15 15.26
CA THR A 269 14.18 22.61 13.99
C THR A 269 15.23 23.68 14.23
N LEU A 270 16.41 23.52 13.63
CA LEU A 270 17.48 24.52 13.61
C LEU A 270 17.86 24.81 12.15
N GLY A 271 17.48 26.00 11.66
CA GLY A 271 17.51 26.27 10.21
C GLY A 271 16.42 25.46 9.51
N ASP A 272 16.80 24.67 8.50
CA ASP A 272 15.93 23.72 7.81
C ASP A 272 16.22 22.26 8.23
N GLN A 273 17.08 22.05 9.23
CA GLN A 273 17.43 20.73 9.75
C GLN A 273 16.56 20.38 10.95
N VAL A 274 15.98 19.18 10.95
CA VAL A 274 15.08 18.69 12.00
C VAL A 274 15.79 17.64 12.84
N PHE A 275 15.80 17.87 14.15
CA PHE A 275 16.34 16.94 15.14
C PHE A 275 15.19 16.27 15.91
N VAL A 276 15.29 14.97 16.07
CA VAL A 276 14.28 14.12 16.72
C VAL A 276 14.87 13.54 18.00
N MET A 277 14.20 13.71 19.12
CA MET A 277 14.59 13.18 20.42
C MET A 277 13.58 12.13 20.86
N ALA A 278 14.06 10.95 21.22
CA ALA A 278 13.23 9.86 21.71
C ALA A 278 13.76 9.34 23.04
N GLY A 279 12.89 9.21 24.03
CA GLY A 279 13.18 8.68 25.35
C GLY A 279 12.14 7.66 25.79
N GLY A 280 12.56 6.70 26.59
CA GLY A 280 11.72 5.60 27.04
C GLY A 280 12.27 4.92 28.29
N ALA A 281 12.02 3.62 28.38
CA ALA A 281 12.37 2.76 29.52
C ALA A 281 13.84 2.31 29.58
N ASP A 282 14.68 2.65 28.60
CA ASP A 282 16.11 2.29 28.57
C ASP A 282 17.05 3.39 29.15
N ASP A 283 16.59 4.03 30.22
CA ASP A 283 17.38 4.93 31.08
C ASP A 283 18.31 5.89 30.29
N GLY A 284 17.69 6.67 29.41
CA GLY A 284 18.37 7.65 28.57
C GLY A 284 17.48 8.15 27.45
N MET A 285 18.13 8.81 26.50
CA MET A 285 17.50 9.42 25.33
C MET A 285 18.42 9.27 24.12
N SER A 286 17.81 9.14 22.95
CA SER A 286 18.49 9.13 21.66
C SER A 286 18.11 10.36 20.86
N LEU A 287 19.12 10.97 20.22
CA LEU A 287 19.00 12.09 19.31
C LEU A 287 19.25 11.59 17.89
N PHE A 288 18.33 11.89 17.00
CA PHE A 288 18.40 11.63 15.58
C PHE A 288 18.31 12.93 14.81
N GLN A 289 18.74 12.88 13.55
CA GLN A 289 18.44 13.88 12.56
C GLN A 289 17.50 13.27 11.52
N LEU A 290 16.44 13.99 11.18
CA LEU A 290 15.55 13.64 10.08
C LEU A 290 16.13 14.23 8.79
N LEU A 291 16.38 13.36 7.81
CA LEU A 291 16.94 13.70 6.51
C LEU A 291 15.84 13.76 5.45
N PRO A 292 16.12 14.37 4.28
CA PRO A 292 15.27 14.26 3.09
C PRO A 292 14.89 12.81 2.79
N GLY A 293 13.70 12.61 2.25
CA GLY A 293 13.08 11.29 2.09
C GLY A 293 12.53 10.70 3.39
N GLY A 294 12.69 11.37 4.53
CA GLY A 294 12.16 10.93 5.83
C GLY A 294 13.06 9.96 6.60
N ARG A 295 14.33 9.81 6.19
CA ARG A 295 15.28 8.90 6.84
C ARG A 295 15.76 9.46 8.19
N LEU A 296 15.72 8.64 9.23
CA LEU A 296 16.33 8.92 10.52
C LEU A 296 17.79 8.48 10.53
N VAL A 297 18.68 9.38 10.93
CA VAL A 297 20.09 9.06 11.20
C VAL A 297 20.37 9.31 12.67
N HIS A 298 20.94 8.30 13.33
CA HIS A 298 21.35 8.43 14.72
C HIS A 298 22.51 9.42 14.85
N HIS A 299 22.38 10.33 15.81
CA HIS A 299 23.33 11.42 15.97
C HIS A 299 24.03 11.34 17.33
N ALA A 300 23.29 11.09 18.41
CA ALA A 300 23.88 10.91 19.74
C ALA A 300 22.98 10.08 20.68
N THR A 301 23.59 9.42 21.65
CA THR A 301 22.89 8.78 22.77
C THR A 301 23.32 9.41 24.09
N MET A 302 22.35 9.83 24.90
CA MET A 302 22.54 10.42 26.22
C MET A 302 22.05 9.44 27.29
N ALA A 303 22.97 8.82 28.03
CA ALA A 303 22.64 7.87 29.08
C ALA A 303 22.31 8.55 30.41
N ALA A 304 21.44 7.92 31.21
CA ALA A 304 21.20 8.32 32.59
C ALA A 304 22.49 8.30 33.41
N SER A 305 22.65 9.29 34.27
CA SER A 305 23.76 9.38 35.21
C SER A 305 23.36 10.18 36.43
N PHE A 306 24.18 10.18 37.48
CA PHE A 306 23.93 11.03 38.65
C PHE A 306 23.85 12.53 38.31
N ALA A 307 24.42 12.96 37.18
CA ALA A 307 24.35 14.34 36.69
C ALA A 307 23.21 14.60 35.70
N ALA A 308 22.59 13.54 35.15
CA ALA A 308 21.51 13.60 34.18
C ALA A 308 20.46 12.54 34.55
N SER A 309 19.43 12.97 35.27
CA SER A 309 18.31 12.12 35.68
C SER A 309 17.43 11.81 34.47
N LEU A 310 17.75 10.70 33.79
CA LEU A 310 17.08 10.21 32.59
C LEU A 310 16.58 8.77 32.79
N GLU A 311 16.44 8.29 34.03
CA GLU A 311 15.84 6.98 34.27
C GLU A 311 14.38 7.00 33.82
N ASN A 312 13.98 6.08 32.93
CA ASN A 312 12.62 6.01 32.37
C ASN A 312 12.05 7.39 31.97
N VAL A 313 12.56 8.00 30.89
CA VAL A 313 12.18 9.35 30.47
C VAL A 313 10.66 9.45 30.25
N SER A 314 10.00 10.36 30.97
CA SER A 314 8.54 10.52 30.92
C SER A 314 8.08 11.57 29.91
N SER A 315 8.83 12.64 29.76
CA SER A 315 8.53 13.72 28.82
C SER A 315 9.80 14.48 28.47
N ILE A 316 9.84 15.02 27.26
CA ILE A 316 10.93 15.78 26.67
C ILE A 316 10.30 17.04 26.07
N ALA A 317 10.92 18.19 26.32
CA ALA A 317 10.62 19.43 25.61
C ALA A 317 11.94 20.06 25.15
N ALA A 318 11.97 20.64 23.95
CA ALA A 318 13.20 21.19 23.40
C ALA A 318 12.98 22.56 22.73
N THR A 319 14.06 23.33 22.63
CA THR A 319 14.07 24.57 21.86
C THR A 319 15.47 24.87 21.33
N THR A 320 15.59 25.84 20.44
CA THR A 320 16.89 26.28 19.92
C THR A 320 17.33 27.59 20.55
N ARG A 321 18.64 27.73 20.76
CA ARG A 321 19.23 28.93 21.33
C ARG A 321 20.64 29.14 20.83
N ASN A 322 20.92 30.26 20.16
CA ASN A 322 22.27 30.59 19.69
C ASN A 322 22.96 29.47 18.86
N GLY A 323 22.19 28.66 18.13
CA GLY A 323 22.71 27.53 17.35
C GLY A 323 22.81 26.21 18.12
N THR A 324 22.48 26.17 19.42
CA THR A 324 22.42 24.94 20.21
C THR A 324 20.98 24.48 20.42
N LEU A 325 20.81 23.18 20.66
CA LEU A 325 19.56 22.59 21.12
C LEU A 325 19.57 22.60 22.65
N GLU A 326 18.52 23.16 23.26
CA GLU A 326 18.30 23.19 24.70
C GLU A 326 17.18 22.20 25.02
N ILE A 327 17.54 21.09 25.67
CA ILE A 327 16.68 19.92 25.87
C ILE A 327 16.35 19.78 27.35
N PHE A 328 15.06 19.68 27.66
CA PHE A 328 14.54 19.46 29.00
C PHE A 328 13.90 18.08 29.07
N ALA A 329 14.32 17.24 30.00
CA ALA A 329 13.81 15.89 30.15
C ALA A 329 13.37 15.62 31.59
N ALA A 330 12.20 15.00 31.73
CA ALA A 330 11.67 14.52 33.00
C ALA A 330 11.80 12.99 33.10
N SER A 331 11.89 12.49 34.34
CA SER A 331 11.93 11.07 34.67
C SER A 331 10.65 10.63 35.36
N HIS A 332 10.22 9.39 35.10
CA HIS A 332 9.13 8.76 35.86
C HIS A 332 9.46 8.52 37.34
N THR A 333 10.74 8.37 37.67
CA THR A 333 11.18 7.87 38.99
C THR A 333 12.05 8.85 39.76
N GLU A 334 12.72 9.75 39.07
CA GLU A 334 13.64 10.72 39.65
C GLU A 334 12.96 12.09 39.84
N THR A 335 13.38 12.83 40.85
CA THR A 335 12.89 14.19 41.12
C THR A 335 13.71 15.21 40.34
N GLY A 336 13.04 16.05 39.56
CA GLY A 336 13.64 17.19 38.85
C GLY A 336 13.41 17.15 37.35
N ILE A 337 14.00 18.15 36.68
CA ILE A 337 14.05 18.25 35.22
C ILE A 337 15.53 18.33 34.87
N THR A 338 15.98 17.43 34.01
CA THR A 338 17.33 17.44 33.42
C THR A 338 17.36 18.48 32.32
N HIS A 339 18.35 19.38 32.33
CA HIS A 339 18.61 20.32 31.24
C HIS A 339 19.93 19.96 30.56
N LEU A 340 19.87 19.70 29.27
CA LEU A 340 21.02 19.36 28.41
C LEU A 340 21.12 20.42 27.31
N SER A 341 22.36 20.75 26.93
CA SER A 341 22.65 21.58 25.77
C SER A 341 23.46 20.76 24.79
N TYR A 342 22.99 20.71 23.54
CA TYR A 342 23.65 20.00 22.44
C TYR A 342 24.06 21.01 21.37
N ASP A 343 25.34 20.98 20.99
CA ASP A 343 25.89 21.84 19.94
C ASP A 343 26.11 21.00 18.67
N PRO A 344 25.21 21.08 17.66
CA PRO A 344 25.40 20.41 16.38
C PRO A 344 26.51 21.05 15.53
N GLY A 345 27.10 22.17 15.98
CA GLY A 345 27.99 23.00 15.20
C GLY A 345 27.24 24.08 14.42
N THR A 346 27.94 24.75 13.49
CA THR A 346 27.30 25.72 12.61
C THR A 346 26.53 24.95 11.55
N VAL A 347 25.19 24.97 11.58
CA VAL A 347 24.36 24.31 10.56
C VAL A 347 24.04 25.27 9.40
N SER A 348 23.82 24.71 8.20
CA SER A 348 23.30 25.46 7.05
C SER A 348 22.13 24.73 6.37
N ASP A 349 21.68 25.27 5.23
CA ASP A 349 20.49 24.82 4.52
C ASP A 349 20.71 23.40 3.98
N THR A 350 19.63 22.62 3.91
CA THR A 350 19.64 21.33 3.24
C THR A 350 19.76 21.53 1.73
N LEU A 351 20.72 20.87 1.09
CA LEU A 351 20.96 20.91 -0.35
C LEU A 351 20.36 19.66 -1.00
N LEU A 352 19.42 19.85 -1.91
CA LEU A 352 18.76 18.78 -2.65
C LEU A 352 19.19 18.82 -4.12
N GLY A 353 19.65 17.69 -4.63
CA GLY A 353 19.81 17.44 -6.05
C GLY A 353 18.48 17.13 -6.73
N SER A 354 18.59 16.81 -8.01
CA SER A 354 17.49 16.66 -8.95
C SER A 354 17.31 15.19 -9.36
N GLU A 355 16.61 14.98 -10.47
CA GLU A 355 16.40 13.65 -11.06
C GLU A 355 17.54 13.23 -12.02
N GLY A 356 18.59 14.04 -12.16
CA GLY A 356 19.74 13.72 -13.01
C GLY A 356 21.05 14.16 -12.37
N GLY A 357 22.17 13.71 -12.94
CA GLY A 357 23.49 13.90 -12.32
C GLY A 357 23.87 15.36 -12.06
N ASP A 358 24.10 15.66 -10.79
CA ASP A 358 24.32 16.97 -10.21
C ASP A 358 25.75 17.16 -9.68
N GLU A 359 26.18 18.42 -9.59
CA GLU A 359 27.44 18.81 -8.92
C GLU A 359 27.08 19.75 -7.76
N ILE A 360 27.05 19.20 -6.54
CA ILE A 360 26.63 19.91 -5.33
C ILE A 360 27.85 20.18 -4.46
N ASN A 361 28.06 21.45 -4.12
CA ASN A 361 29.16 21.90 -3.27
C ASN A 361 28.59 22.63 -2.04
N GLY A 362 28.86 22.09 -0.86
CA GLY A 362 28.61 22.69 0.44
C GLY A 362 29.62 23.79 0.78
N THR A 363 29.68 24.14 2.05
CA THR A 363 30.39 25.32 2.55
C THR A 363 31.39 24.98 3.65
N ALA A 364 31.44 25.79 4.70
CA ALA A 364 32.25 25.55 5.90
C ALA A 364 31.36 25.30 7.13
N ALA A 365 30.06 25.12 6.92
CA ALA A 365 29.05 24.79 7.91
C ALA A 365 28.62 23.33 7.69
N GLY A 366 28.01 22.70 8.69
CA GLY A 366 27.45 21.36 8.56
C GLY A 366 26.17 21.39 7.73
N GLU A 367 26.25 20.86 6.52
CA GLU A 367 25.15 20.71 5.58
C GLU A 367 24.55 19.30 5.59
N VAL A 368 23.27 19.21 5.21
CA VAL A 368 22.66 17.96 4.75
C VAL A 368 22.57 18.04 3.25
N ILE A 369 23.24 17.14 2.53
CA ILE A 369 23.30 17.09 1.08
C ILE A 369 22.68 15.78 0.61
N SER A 370 21.70 15.86 -0.30
CA SER A 370 21.11 14.70 -0.96
C SER A 370 21.30 14.80 -2.47
N GLY A 371 21.93 13.80 -3.10
CA GLY A 371 22.15 13.75 -4.55
C GLY A 371 20.87 13.57 -5.35
N GLY A 372 19.97 12.69 -4.89
CA GLY A 372 18.71 12.42 -5.58
C GLY A 372 18.85 11.27 -6.55
N HIS A 373 18.50 11.47 -7.83
CA HIS A 373 18.70 10.45 -8.85
C HIS A 373 19.76 10.89 -9.86
N GLY A 374 20.51 9.93 -10.41
CA GLY A 374 21.53 10.18 -11.42
C GLY A 374 22.94 10.09 -10.84
N ASN A 375 23.96 10.33 -11.67
CA ASN A 375 25.35 10.21 -11.23
C ASN A 375 25.84 11.54 -10.66
N ASP A 376 25.86 11.65 -9.35
CA ASP A 376 26.10 12.87 -8.62
C ASP A 376 27.55 13.02 -8.17
N THR A 377 27.98 14.27 -8.03
CA THR A 377 29.23 14.65 -7.38
C THR A 377 28.91 15.56 -6.22
N LEU A 378 29.03 15.03 -5.02
CA LEU A 378 28.72 15.68 -3.76
C LEU A 378 30.00 16.05 -3.02
N ASN A 379 30.09 17.29 -2.56
CA ASN A 379 31.23 17.80 -1.80
C ASN A 379 30.73 18.60 -0.60
N GLY A 380 30.89 18.07 0.62
CA GLY A 380 30.47 18.71 1.88
C GLY A 380 31.28 19.98 2.15
N GLY A 381 32.60 19.86 2.14
CA GLY A 381 33.51 20.99 2.25
C GLY A 381 34.21 21.00 3.59
N ALA A 382 33.80 21.87 4.51
CA ALA A 382 34.25 21.79 5.90
C ALA A 382 33.03 21.91 6.80
N GLY A 383 33.10 21.37 8.01
CA GLY A 383 31.91 21.23 8.85
C GLY A 383 31.69 19.76 9.12
N ASN A 384 30.57 19.45 9.80
CA ASN A 384 30.16 18.07 9.97
C ASN A 384 28.98 17.87 9.02
N ASP A 385 29.25 17.29 7.86
CA ASP A 385 28.29 17.18 6.78
C ASP A 385 27.61 15.80 6.77
N ILE A 386 26.37 15.74 6.32
CA ILE A 386 25.66 14.50 6.04
C ILE A 386 25.43 14.42 4.54
N LEU A 387 26.04 13.44 3.88
CA LEU A 387 25.94 13.26 2.43
C LEU A 387 25.15 11.99 2.15
N MET A 388 24.01 12.14 1.47
CA MET A 388 23.19 11.05 0.93
C MET A 388 23.46 10.96 -0.57
N ASP A 389 23.89 9.78 -1.03
CA ASP A 389 24.18 9.49 -2.43
C ASP A 389 22.92 9.58 -3.29
N GLY A 390 21.89 8.79 -2.98
CA GLY A 390 20.74 8.62 -3.85
C GLY A 390 20.88 7.40 -4.76
N THR A 391 20.36 7.48 -5.97
CA THR A 391 20.54 6.40 -6.97
C THR A 391 21.45 6.84 -8.08
N GLY A 392 22.26 5.95 -8.63
CA GLY A 392 23.22 6.26 -9.68
C GLY A 392 24.64 5.92 -9.26
N ALA A 393 25.62 6.32 -10.08
CA ALA A 393 27.03 6.12 -9.77
C ALA A 393 27.64 7.40 -9.20
N ASP A 394 27.74 7.48 -7.88
CA ASP A 394 27.97 8.72 -7.17
C ASP A 394 29.42 8.88 -6.68
N ARG A 395 29.81 10.15 -6.52
CA ARG A 395 31.13 10.54 -6.02
C ARG A 395 30.98 11.50 -4.85
N LEU A 396 31.31 11.02 -3.65
CA LEU A 396 31.13 11.75 -2.41
C LEU A 396 32.49 12.21 -1.86
N THR A 397 32.56 13.47 -1.41
CA THR A 397 33.72 14.07 -0.74
C THR A 397 33.21 14.74 0.53
N GLY A 398 33.62 14.27 1.70
CA GLY A 398 33.20 14.86 2.97
C GLY A 398 33.93 16.18 3.20
N GLY A 399 35.26 16.12 3.12
CA GLY A 399 36.14 17.24 3.35
C GLY A 399 36.68 17.26 4.77
N ALA A 400 36.55 18.39 5.47
CA ALA A 400 37.14 18.57 6.80
C ALA A 400 36.09 18.64 7.90
N GLY A 401 36.08 17.64 8.76
CA GLY A 401 35.26 17.56 9.96
C GLY A 401 34.79 16.12 10.13
N ARG A 402 33.75 15.91 10.94
CA ARG A 402 33.18 14.59 11.14
C ARG A 402 31.98 14.44 10.22
N ASP A 403 32.20 13.81 9.07
CA ASP A 403 31.19 13.66 8.03
C ASP A 403 30.48 12.30 8.14
N VAL A 404 29.23 12.24 7.69
CA VAL A 404 28.42 11.02 7.66
C VAL A 404 28.03 10.74 6.21
N PHE A 405 28.54 9.63 5.67
CA PHE A 405 28.17 9.13 4.35
C PHE A 405 27.02 8.14 4.49
N VAL A 406 25.85 8.52 3.99
CA VAL A 406 24.59 7.79 4.12
C VAL A 406 24.30 7.14 2.78
N MET A 407 24.60 5.85 2.65
CA MET A 407 24.50 5.17 1.36
C MET A 407 23.11 4.57 1.13
N ALA A 408 22.67 4.57 -0.12
CA ALA A 408 21.52 3.86 -0.64
C ALA A 408 21.95 2.56 -1.35
N ALA A 409 21.01 1.64 -1.52
CA ALA A 409 21.25 0.37 -2.21
C ALA A 409 20.44 0.34 -3.51
N ASP A 410 21.11 0.38 -4.65
CA ASP A 410 20.52 0.39 -5.98
C ASP A 410 21.22 -0.54 -6.99
N GLY A 411 22.31 -1.19 -6.57
CA GLY A 411 23.12 -2.10 -7.36
C GLY A 411 24.16 -1.42 -8.25
N ILE A 412 24.41 -0.13 -8.05
CA ILE A 412 25.38 0.66 -8.81
C ILE A 412 26.63 0.93 -7.95
N ASP A 413 27.76 1.18 -8.62
CA ASP A 413 29.05 1.35 -7.97
C ASP A 413 29.27 2.82 -7.54
N ASP A 414 29.43 3.07 -6.24
CA ASP A 414 29.71 4.39 -5.68
C ASP A 414 31.16 4.58 -5.23
N THR A 415 31.56 5.85 -5.08
CA THR A 415 32.89 6.20 -4.57
C THR A 415 32.88 7.32 -3.52
N ILE A 416 33.37 7.01 -2.32
CA ILE A 416 33.80 8.01 -1.34
C ILE A 416 35.27 8.34 -1.58
N THR A 417 35.62 9.63 -1.63
CA THR A 417 36.92 10.07 -2.16
C THR A 417 37.95 10.47 -1.12
N ASP A 418 37.57 10.70 0.13
CA ASP A 418 38.45 11.24 1.17
C ASP A 418 38.07 10.81 2.61
N PHE A 419 37.58 9.59 2.80
CA PHE A 419 37.16 9.08 4.11
C PHE A 419 38.29 9.14 5.16
N ASP A 420 38.07 9.81 6.29
CA ASP A 420 38.94 9.78 7.46
C ASP A 420 38.39 8.80 8.53
N PRO A 421 38.98 7.60 8.70
CA PRO A 421 38.49 6.63 9.68
C PRO A 421 38.67 7.08 11.15
N ALA A 422 39.33 8.21 11.41
CA ALA A 422 39.42 8.78 12.75
C ALA A 422 38.23 9.66 13.13
N GLU A 423 37.51 10.22 12.14
CA GLU A 423 36.45 11.21 12.36
C GLU A 423 35.13 10.80 11.68
N ASP A 424 35.18 10.33 10.44
CA ASP A 424 34.00 10.07 9.60
C ASP A 424 33.22 8.80 9.97
N VAL A 425 31.95 8.81 9.57
CA VAL A 425 31.03 7.69 9.73
C VAL A 425 30.50 7.27 8.36
N LEU A 426 30.49 5.97 8.11
CA LEU A 426 29.81 5.36 6.97
C LEU A 426 28.56 4.65 7.48
N ASP A 427 27.38 5.03 6.99
CA ASP A 427 26.09 4.43 7.34
C ASP A 427 25.51 3.61 6.18
N LEU A 428 25.57 2.28 6.30
CA LEU A 428 24.97 1.33 5.36
C LEU A 428 23.65 0.74 5.88
N SER A 429 23.01 1.37 6.87
CA SER A 429 21.76 0.87 7.48
C SER A 429 20.56 0.81 6.53
N ALA A 430 20.63 1.42 5.34
CA ALA A 430 19.61 1.25 4.30
C ALA A 430 19.80 0.00 3.44
N TYR A 431 20.94 -0.68 3.53
CA TYR A 431 21.17 -1.88 2.74
C TYR A 431 20.26 -2.98 3.24
N GLN A 432 19.29 -3.37 2.40
CA GLN A 432 18.25 -4.28 2.81
C GLN A 432 18.84 -5.62 3.26
N MET A 433 18.35 -6.12 4.41
CA MET A 433 18.81 -7.37 5.02
C MET A 433 20.31 -7.40 5.38
N PHE A 434 20.95 -6.24 5.45
CA PHE A 434 22.24 -6.10 6.12
C PHE A 434 22.00 -6.07 7.63
N ARG A 435 22.44 -7.15 8.31
CA ARG A 435 22.17 -7.43 9.72
C ARG A 435 23.44 -7.79 10.50
N ASN A 436 24.52 -8.12 9.79
CA ASN A 436 25.80 -8.47 10.37
C ASN A 436 26.92 -8.02 9.43
N LEU A 437 27.95 -7.41 10.01
CA LEU A 437 29.19 -6.99 9.34
C LEU A 437 29.88 -8.13 8.56
N ASP A 438 29.73 -9.39 8.99
CA ASP A 438 30.28 -10.55 8.25
C ASP A 438 29.67 -10.75 6.85
N GLN A 439 28.55 -10.08 6.54
CA GLN A 439 27.95 -10.11 5.21
C GLN A 439 28.69 -9.23 4.20
N ILE A 440 29.55 -8.31 4.67
CA ILE A 440 30.40 -7.50 3.80
C ILE A 440 31.61 -8.32 3.35
N THR A 441 31.80 -8.41 2.04
CA THR A 441 33.10 -8.80 1.48
C THR A 441 34.01 -7.57 1.44
N PHE A 442 35.05 -7.59 2.27
CA PHE A 442 36.01 -6.49 2.38
C PHE A 442 37.27 -6.76 1.54
N GLN A 443 37.67 -5.79 0.72
CA GLN A 443 38.91 -5.83 -0.05
C GLN A 443 39.73 -4.56 0.15
N THR A 444 40.91 -4.67 0.76
CA THR A 444 41.89 -3.57 0.83
C THR A 444 42.41 -3.19 -0.56
N THR A 445 42.54 -1.89 -0.83
CA THR A 445 43.18 -1.33 -2.03
C THR A 445 44.45 -0.56 -1.65
N ALA A 446 45.15 0.02 -2.63
CA ALA A 446 46.38 0.78 -2.36
C ALA A 446 46.12 2.12 -1.64
N ASP A 447 44.91 2.65 -1.78
CA ASP A 447 44.47 3.99 -1.36
C ASP A 447 43.19 3.97 -0.50
N GLY A 448 42.72 2.78 -0.11
CA GLY A 448 41.57 2.61 0.77
C GLY A 448 41.06 1.16 0.77
N CYS A 449 39.78 0.97 0.46
CA CYS A 449 39.15 -0.35 0.34
C CYS A 449 37.98 -0.37 -0.66
N ILE A 450 37.47 -1.58 -0.90
CA ILE A 450 36.21 -1.85 -1.59
C ILE A 450 35.36 -2.71 -0.66
N LEU A 451 34.11 -2.32 -0.47
CA LEU A 451 33.08 -3.09 0.22
C LEU A 451 32.13 -3.68 -0.82
N THR A 452 31.79 -4.96 -0.68
CA THR A 452 30.80 -5.60 -1.53
C THR A 452 29.75 -6.29 -0.68
N PHE A 453 28.48 -5.97 -0.93
CA PHE A 453 27.34 -6.63 -0.33
C PHE A 453 26.32 -6.95 -1.42
N ARG A 454 26.10 -8.24 -1.70
CA ARG A 454 25.25 -8.67 -2.81
C ARG A 454 25.71 -8.05 -4.15
N ASN A 455 24.88 -7.22 -4.77
CA ASN A 455 25.14 -6.46 -5.98
C ASN A 455 25.75 -5.08 -5.73
N GLU A 456 25.76 -4.59 -4.48
CA GLU A 456 26.34 -3.28 -4.13
C GLU A 456 27.87 -3.33 -4.06
N VAL A 457 28.52 -2.34 -4.67
CA VAL A 457 29.98 -2.17 -4.61
C VAL A 457 30.32 -0.73 -4.26
N LEU A 458 30.84 -0.53 -3.04
CA LEU A 458 31.30 0.79 -2.59
C LEU A 458 32.83 0.86 -2.57
N ARG A 459 33.40 1.81 -3.30
CA ARG A 459 34.83 2.13 -3.22
C ARG A 459 35.07 3.28 -2.24
N VAL A 460 35.88 3.01 -1.21
CA VAL A 460 36.24 4.02 -0.21
C VAL A 460 37.72 4.37 -0.36
N ILE A 461 38.03 5.63 -0.64
CA ILE A 461 39.39 6.17 -0.67
C ILE A 461 39.63 6.89 0.66
N SER A 462 40.78 6.65 1.28
CA SER A 462 41.15 7.37 2.50
C SER A 462 41.67 8.77 2.23
N VAL A 463 41.44 9.70 3.16
CA VAL A 463 41.92 11.09 3.10
C VAL A 463 43.44 11.21 2.86
N ASP A 464 44.23 10.28 3.39
CA ASP A 464 45.68 10.24 3.28
C ASP A 464 46.20 9.28 2.19
N GLN A 465 45.29 8.75 1.35
CA GLN A 465 45.56 7.84 0.24
C GLN A 465 46.34 6.58 0.64
N ARG A 466 46.10 6.09 1.86
CA ARG A 466 46.66 4.83 2.35
C ARG A 466 45.61 3.69 2.27
N PRO A 467 46.05 2.43 2.34
CA PRO A 467 45.14 1.30 2.51
C PRO A 467 44.31 1.41 3.80
N LEU A 468 43.02 1.06 3.72
CA LEU A 468 42.15 0.85 4.87
C LEU A 468 42.05 -0.65 5.15
N ASP A 469 42.20 -1.01 6.41
CA ASP A 469 41.98 -2.39 6.87
C ASP A 469 40.53 -2.54 7.37
N ALA A 470 40.03 -3.78 7.48
CA ALA A 470 38.65 -4.04 7.88
C ALA A 470 38.27 -3.39 9.23
N ALA A 471 39.22 -3.23 10.15
CA ALA A 471 38.98 -2.59 11.45
C ALA A 471 38.77 -1.07 11.37
N ASP A 472 39.15 -0.44 10.25
CA ASP A 472 38.94 1.00 10.01
C ASP A 472 37.50 1.30 9.53
N ILE A 473 36.75 0.28 9.04
CA ILE A 473 35.45 0.44 8.39
C ILE A 473 34.35 -0.43 9.01
N LEU A 474 34.63 -1.70 9.30
CA LEU A 474 33.66 -2.65 9.86
C LEU A 474 33.53 -2.44 11.38
N VAL A 475 33.11 -1.24 11.75
CA VAL A 475 32.80 -0.82 13.13
C VAL A 475 31.29 -0.92 13.39
N PRO A 476 30.83 -0.94 14.65
CA PRO A 476 29.40 -1.02 14.97
C PRO A 476 28.55 0.03 14.25
N ASP A 477 29.08 1.25 14.09
CA ASP A 477 28.40 2.38 13.46
C ASP A 477 28.10 2.15 11.96
N LEU A 478 28.66 1.12 11.32
CA LEU A 478 28.35 0.78 9.92
C LEU A 478 26.89 0.37 9.71
N ILE A 479 26.27 -0.20 10.75
CA ILE A 479 24.83 -0.45 10.84
C ILE A 479 24.35 0.28 12.10
N ASN A 480 24.39 1.60 12.06
CA ASN A 480 24.15 2.45 13.23
C ASN A 480 22.72 2.31 13.80
N LEU A 481 21.76 1.85 12.98
CA LEU A 481 20.38 1.60 13.39
C LEU A 481 19.85 0.29 12.84
N SER A 482 19.17 -0.46 13.70
CA SER A 482 18.37 -1.62 13.31
C SER A 482 17.13 -1.17 12.53
N ARG A 483 17.27 -1.09 11.21
CA ARG A 483 16.20 -0.70 10.29
C ARG A 483 15.47 -1.91 9.73
N LEU A 484 14.15 -1.92 9.86
CA LEU A 484 13.32 -2.80 9.06
C LEU A 484 12.93 -2.07 7.78
N PRO A 485 12.87 -2.77 6.63
CA PRO A 485 12.28 -2.20 5.44
C PRO A 485 10.85 -1.77 5.79
N VAL A 486 10.61 -0.47 5.79
CA VAL A 486 9.26 0.04 5.56
C VAL A 486 9.07 0.03 4.08
N GLY A 487 8.07 -0.71 3.69
CA GLY A 487 7.55 -0.65 2.37
C GLY A 487 8.54 -0.71 1.21
N ASN A 488 8.54 -1.86 0.56
CA ASN A 488 8.65 -1.91 -0.89
C ASN A 488 7.39 -1.24 -1.53
N LEU A 489 7.08 0.02 -1.13
CA LEU A 489 5.80 0.72 -1.34
C LEU A 489 5.96 2.07 -2.07
N GLY A 490 6.80 2.15 -3.11
CA GLY A 490 6.93 3.39 -3.87
C GLY A 490 7.71 3.35 -5.19
N GLY A 491 8.01 2.18 -5.76
CA GLY A 491 8.74 2.12 -7.03
C GLY A 491 8.43 0.88 -7.86
N GLU A 492 8.33 -0.28 -7.23
CA GLU A 492 7.86 -1.49 -7.91
C GLU A 492 6.33 -1.47 -7.96
N THR A 493 5.80 -1.20 -9.15
CA THR A 493 4.39 -1.45 -9.49
C THR A 493 4.23 -2.79 -10.21
N VAL A 494 5.31 -3.57 -10.32
CA VAL A 494 5.34 -4.85 -11.03
C VAL A 494 6.10 -5.84 -10.16
N PHE A 495 5.40 -6.87 -9.70
CA PHE A 495 5.94 -7.97 -8.92
C PHE A 495 5.78 -9.26 -9.72
N ALA A 496 6.88 -9.98 -9.93
CA ALA A 496 6.86 -11.24 -10.66
C ALA A 496 7.42 -12.35 -9.77
N GLY A 497 6.61 -13.39 -9.58
CA GLY A 497 6.96 -14.66 -8.99
C GLY A 497 7.71 -15.55 -9.98
N SER A 498 7.84 -16.81 -9.61
CA SER A 498 8.68 -17.80 -10.24
C SER A 498 7.83 -19.00 -10.67
N VAL A 499 8.43 -20.19 -10.76
CA VAL A 499 7.68 -21.43 -11.00
C VAL A 499 7.59 -22.28 -9.72
N GLU A 500 7.97 -21.69 -8.59
CA GLU A 500 7.90 -22.24 -7.25
C GLU A 500 6.94 -21.39 -6.40
N ALA A 501 6.43 -21.94 -5.30
CA ALA A 501 5.55 -21.21 -4.39
C ALA A 501 6.23 -19.95 -3.83
N ASP A 502 5.60 -18.80 -4.07
CA ASP A 502 6.09 -17.47 -3.77
C ASP A 502 5.22 -16.71 -2.76
N PHE A 503 5.85 -15.72 -2.14
CA PHE A 503 5.17 -14.75 -1.29
C PHE A 503 5.38 -13.37 -1.90
N LEU A 504 4.32 -12.81 -2.48
CA LEU A 504 4.33 -11.50 -3.10
C LEU A 504 3.53 -10.52 -2.24
N ASN A 505 4.11 -9.36 -1.96
CA ASN A 505 3.47 -8.32 -1.17
C ASN A 505 3.63 -6.98 -1.89
N GLY A 506 2.50 -6.46 -2.34
CA GLY A 506 2.32 -5.20 -3.01
C GLY A 506 2.34 -4.04 -2.03
N ASN A 507 1.71 -2.95 -2.43
CA ASN A 507 1.89 -1.69 -1.76
C ASN A 507 0.72 -0.71 -1.73
N GLY A 508 0.99 0.53 -1.30
CA GLY A 508 -0.01 1.59 -1.17
C GLY A 508 -0.31 2.33 -2.47
N VAL A 509 0.23 1.86 -3.60
CA VAL A 509 -0.11 2.32 -4.95
C VAL A 509 -0.57 1.13 -5.80
N SER A 510 -1.25 1.39 -6.91
CA SER A 510 -1.64 0.36 -7.87
C SER A 510 -0.48 -0.53 -8.32
N ASN A 511 -0.65 -1.83 -8.21
CA ASN A 511 0.34 -2.84 -8.56
C ASN A 511 -0.15 -3.81 -9.64
N TYR A 512 0.80 -4.37 -10.38
CA TYR A 512 0.63 -5.57 -11.17
C TYR A 512 1.47 -6.67 -10.51
N MET A 513 0.85 -7.78 -10.15
CA MET A 513 1.49 -8.88 -9.45
C MET A 513 1.16 -10.18 -10.16
N ASP A 514 2.18 -10.97 -10.49
CA ASP A 514 2.05 -12.23 -11.22
C ASP A 514 2.83 -13.32 -10.47
N GLY A 515 2.13 -14.28 -9.86
CA GLY A 515 2.73 -15.43 -9.16
C GLY A 515 3.43 -16.42 -10.10
N ALA A 516 3.01 -16.42 -11.38
CA ALA A 516 3.46 -17.32 -12.44
C ALA A 516 3.15 -18.80 -12.17
N GLY A 517 3.86 -19.49 -11.28
CA GLY A 517 3.45 -20.84 -10.91
C GLY A 517 4.04 -21.33 -9.61
N GLY A 518 3.37 -22.28 -8.98
CA GLY A 518 3.58 -22.55 -7.55
C GLY A 518 2.27 -22.37 -6.81
N ASP A 519 2.23 -22.65 -5.51
CA ASP A 519 1.06 -22.32 -4.68
C ASP A 519 1.40 -21.01 -3.96
N ASP A 520 0.93 -19.90 -4.50
CA ASP A 520 1.41 -18.55 -4.17
C ASP A 520 0.53 -17.84 -3.13
N LEU A 521 1.15 -16.90 -2.41
CA LEU A 521 0.47 -16.02 -1.47
C LEU A 521 0.73 -14.57 -1.85
N ILE A 522 -0.31 -13.88 -2.33
CA ILE A 522 -0.22 -12.55 -2.94
C ILE A 522 -1.11 -11.55 -2.19
N PHE A 523 -0.53 -10.44 -1.74
CA PHE A 523 -1.22 -9.32 -1.09
C PHE A 523 -1.07 -8.04 -1.92
N GLY A 524 -2.15 -7.45 -2.41
CA GLY A 524 -2.15 -6.17 -3.16
C GLY A 524 -1.94 -4.95 -2.26
N MET A 525 -2.55 -4.98 -1.08
CA MET A 525 -2.52 -3.94 -0.05
C MET A 525 -3.47 -2.77 -0.32
N ALA A 526 -3.02 -1.62 -0.81
CA ALA A 526 -3.91 -0.48 -1.05
C ALA A 526 -3.61 0.18 -2.40
N GLY A 527 -4.61 0.47 -3.20
CA GLY A 527 -4.41 0.86 -4.59
C GLY A 527 -5.45 0.17 -5.45
N SER A 528 -5.40 0.40 -6.76
CA SER A 528 -6.14 -0.44 -7.71
C SER A 528 -5.19 -1.47 -8.27
N ASP A 529 -5.23 -2.68 -7.74
CA ASP A 529 -4.25 -3.73 -8.03
C ASP A 529 -4.74 -4.72 -9.08
N LEU A 530 -3.80 -5.33 -9.79
CA LEU A 530 -4.02 -6.48 -10.65
C LEU A 530 -3.18 -7.64 -10.12
N LEU A 531 -3.83 -8.61 -9.50
CA LEU A 531 -3.21 -9.81 -8.94
C LEU A 531 -3.50 -11.01 -9.84
N VAL A 532 -2.46 -11.75 -10.19
CA VAL A 532 -2.52 -12.97 -11.00
C VAL A 532 -1.84 -14.07 -10.20
N GLY A 533 -2.54 -15.16 -9.90
CA GLY A 533 -1.99 -16.32 -9.21
C GLY A 533 -1.07 -17.11 -10.15
N GLY A 534 -1.61 -17.55 -11.28
CA GLY A 534 -0.85 -18.30 -12.28
C GLY A 534 -1.22 -19.77 -12.24
N SER A 535 -0.24 -20.66 -12.37
CA SER A 535 -0.50 -22.11 -12.25
C SER A 535 -0.29 -22.58 -10.81
N GLY A 536 -1.35 -23.06 -10.14
CA GLY A 536 -1.20 -23.48 -8.76
C GLY A 536 -2.51 -23.57 -8.00
N SER A 537 -2.41 -23.61 -6.68
CA SER A 537 -3.51 -23.21 -5.80
C SER A 537 -3.07 -22.00 -4.99
N ASP A 538 -3.48 -20.83 -5.44
CA ASP A 538 -2.98 -19.54 -5.00
C ASP A 538 -3.92 -18.89 -3.99
N SER A 539 -3.42 -17.91 -3.25
CA SER A 539 -4.19 -17.11 -2.30
C SER A 539 -3.94 -15.63 -2.55
N LEU A 540 -4.93 -14.95 -3.12
CA LEU A 540 -4.87 -13.56 -3.55
C LEU A 540 -5.75 -12.69 -2.66
N PHE A 541 -5.18 -11.60 -2.15
CA PHE A 541 -5.83 -10.62 -1.29
C PHE A 541 -5.67 -9.23 -1.89
N GLY A 542 -6.74 -8.65 -2.44
CA GLY A 542 -6.72 -7.31 -3.06
C GLY A 542 -6.38 -6.23 -2.05
N GLY A 543 -7.20 -6.12 -1.01
CA GLY A 543 -7.00 -5.15 0.05
C GLY A 543 -7.93 -3.94 -0.13
N PHE A 544 -7.41 -2.72 -0.14
CA PHE A 544 -8.22 -1.50 -0.29
C PHE A 544 -8.06 -0.84 -1.66
N GLY A 545 -9.16 -0.70 -2.38
CA GLY A 545 -9.24 0.01 -3.64
C GLY A 545 -9.98 -0.82 -4.68
N ASP A 546 -9.85 -0.45 -5.95
CA ASP A 546 -10.58 -1.11 -7.02
C ASP A 546 -9.67 -2.17 -7.67
N ASP A 547 -9.80 -3.42 -7.22
CA ASP A 547 -8.85 -4.49 -7.53
C ASP A 547 -9.37 -5.48 -8.57
N VAL A 548 -8.44 -6.12 -9.27
CA VAL A 548 -8.68 -7.22 -10.20
C VAL A 548 -7.87 -8.43 -9.75
N LEU A 549 -8.54 -9.52 -9.38
CA LEU A 549 -7.91 -10.76 -8.92
C LEU A 549 -8.21 -11.88 -9.91
N ASN A 550 -7.17 -12.49 -10.47
CA ASN A 550 -7.25 -13.66 -11.33
C ASN A 550 -6.50 -14.83 -10.70
N GLY A 551 -7.20 -15.91 -10.35
CA GLY A 551 -6.58 -17.10 -9.79
C GLY A 551 -5.58 -17.74 -10.75
N ASP A 552 -5.94 -17.79 -12.02
CA ASP A 552 -5.19 -18.53 -13.03
C ASP A 552 -4.13 -17.72 -13.80
N ASP A 553 -3.40 -18.43 -14.66
CA ASP A 553 -2.54 -17.88 -15.70
C ASP A 553 -3.25 -16.74 -16.47
N VAL A 554 -2.51 -15.68 -16.80
CA VAL A 554 -3.04 -14.56 -17.59
C VAL A 554 -3.47 -15.08 -18.96
N ASP A 555 -4.76 -15.34 -19.20
CA ASP A 555 -5.25 -15.15 -20.57
C ASP A 555 -4.96 -13.69 -20.88
N VAL A 556 -4.43 -13.48 -22.07
CA VAL A 556 -3.81 -12.27 -22.60
C VAL A 556 -4.76 -11.09 -22.67
N GLY A 557 -5.69 -10.89 -21.73
CA GLY A 557 -6.77 -9.94 -21.64
C GLY A 557 -6.69 -8.94 -20.47
N PHE A 558 -5.92 -9.25 -19.42
CA PHE A 558 -5.78 -8.36 -18.25
C PHE A 558 -4.47 -7.57 -18.20
N ASP A 559 -3.52 -7.88 -19.09
CA ASP A 559 -2.27 -7.15 -19.24
C ASP A 559 -2.49 -5.73 -19.82
N PRO A 560 -1.89 -4.64 -19.29
CA PRO A 560 -1.86 -3.34 -19.97
C PRO A 560 -1.44 -3.42 -21.46
N VAL A 561 -0.52 -4.34 -21.77
CA VAL A 561 -0.06 -4.71 -23.11
C VAL A 561 -1.17 -5.41 -23.91
N SER A 562 -2.00 -6.23 -23.27
CA SER A 562 -3.19 -6.81 -23.92
C SER A 562 -4.18 -5.76 -24.38
N ALA A 563 -4.55 -4.87 -23.46
CA ALA A 563 -5.47 -3.79 -23.76
C ALA A 563 -4.87 -2.90 -24.87
N GLN A 564 -3.54 -2.72 -24.86
CA GLN A 564 -2.80 -2.04 -25.92
C GLN A 564 -2.87 -2.77 -27.27
N VAL A 565 -2.76 -4.10 -27.31
CA VAL A 565 -2.94 -4.89 -28.54
C VAL A 565 -4.39 -4.81 -29.03
N PHE A 566 -5.38 -4.96 -28.14
CA PHE A 566 -6.80 -4.81 -28.51
C PHE A 566 -7.08 -3.42 -29.10
N ARG A 567 -6.57 -2.36 -28.46
CA ARG A 567 -6.62 -0.99 -28.98
C ARG A 567 -5.94 -0.84 -30.31
N LEU A 568 -4.82 -1.52 -30.53
CA LEU A 568 -4.12 -1.46 -31.79
C LEU A 568 -4.95 -2.06 -32.94
N TYR A 569 -5.62 -3.20 -32.71
CA TYR A 569 -6.57 -3.76 -33.68
C TYR A 569 -7.74 -2.80 -33.97
N GLN A 570 -8.32 -2.20 -32.95
CA GLN A 570 -9.37 -1.18 -33.08
C GLN A 570 -8.88 0.04 -33.89
N ALA A 571 -7.74 0.63 -33.53
CA ALA A 571 -7.23 1.84 -34.17
C ALA A 571 -6.77 1.63 -35.62
N THR A 572 -6.14 0.49 -35.91
CA THR A 572 -5.51 0.22 -37.20
C THR A 572 -6.38 -0.57 -38.16
N LEU A 573 -7.28 -1.41 -37.66
CA LEU A 573 -8.09 -2.33 -38.47
C LEU A 573 -9.60 -2.16 -38.26
N ASP A 574 -10.05 -1.40 -37.26
CA ASP A 574 -11.47 -1.10 -36.99
C ASP A 574 -12.31 -2.36 -36.74
N ARG A 575 -11.75 -3.29 -35.96
CA ARG A 575 -12.41 -4.53 -35.52
C ARG A 575 -11.74 -5.07 -34.26
N ALA A 576 -12.44 -5.94 -33.54
CA ALA A 576 -11.85 -6.75 -32.48
C ALA A 576 -10.80 -7.73 -33.06
N PRO A 577 -9.79 -8.10 -32.26
CA PRO A 577 -8.85 -9.13 -32.65
C PRO A 577 -9.50 -10.53 -32.65
N ASP A 578 -8.86 -11.47 -33.33
CA ASP A 578 -9.08 -12.90 -33.07
C ASP A 578 -8.16 -13.36 -31.94
N ALA A 579 -8.57 -14.40 -31.19
CA ALA A 579 -7.85 -14.84 -29.98
C ALA A 579 -6.37 -15.21 -30.25
N ALA A 580 -6.08 -15.89 -31.36
CA ALA A 580 -4.72 -16.29 -31.72
C ALA A 580 -3.84 -15.08 -32.07
N GLY A 581 -4.37 -14.12 -32.83
CA GLY A 581 -3.67 -12.88 -33.17
C GLY A 581 -3.45 -11.98 -31.97
N HIS A 582 -4.45 -11.84 -31.08
CA HIS A 582 -4.34 -11.08 -29.84
C HIS A 582 -3.24 -11.65 -28.94
N ARG A 583 -3.29 -12.96 -28.66
CA ARG A 583 -2.30 -13.66 -27.83
C ARG A 583 -0.88 -13.51 -28.34
N GLY A 584 -0.65 -13.79 -29.63
CA GLY A 584 0.70 -13.75 -30.19
C GLY A 584 1.34 -12.36 -30.14
N TRP A 585 0.55 -11.29 -30.33
CA TRP A 585 1.07 -9.93 -30.25
C TRP A 585 1.27 -9.44 -28.81
N THR A 586 0.40 -9.85 -27.89
CA THR A 586 0.54 -9.55 -26.45
C THR A 586 1.81 -10.18 -25.91
N GLU A 587 2.05 -11.47 -26.16
CA GLU A 587 3.28 -12.17 -25.76
C GLU A 587 4.54 -11.51 -26.37
N THR A 588 4.49 -11.13 -27.66
CA THR A 588 5.62 -10.49 -28.33
C THR A 588 6.03 -9.17 -27.67
N LEU A 589 5.06 -8.38 -27.20
CA LEU A 589 5.30 -7.10 -26.53
C LEU A 589 5.69 -7.30 -25.06
N ARG A 590 4.98 -8.15 -24.33
CA ARG A 590 5.22 -8.45 -22.91
C ARG A 590 6.61 -9.02 -22.68
N ASP A 591 7.02 -9.96 -23.52
CA ASP A 591 8.33 -10.62 -23.41
C ASP A 591 9.49 -9.75 -23.95
N GLY A 592 9.20 -8.52 -24.37
CA GLY A 592 10.19 -7.59 -24.93
C GLY A 592 10.80 -8.05 -26.27
N GLN A 593 10.15 -8.97 -26.99
CA GLN A 593 10.62 -9.46 -28.29
C GLN A 593 10.49 -8.41 -29.40
N ALA A 594 9.54 -7.48 -29.25
CA ALA A 594 9.42 -6.28 -30.08
C ALA A 594 8.93 -5.09 -29.25
N SER A 595 9.24 -3.87 -29.68
CA SER A 595 8.62 -2.65 -29.11
C SER A 595 7.23 -2.41 -29.71
N LEU A 596 6.39 -1.63 -29.01
CA LEU A 596 5.07 -1.26 -29.54
C LEU A 596 5.16 -0.60 -30.91
N LEU A 597 6.16 0.25 -31.13
CA LEU A 597 6.37 0.90 -32.41
C LEU A 597 6.69 -0.11 -33.54
N GLN A 598 7.46 -1.17 -33.25
CA GLN A 598 7.73 -2.24 -34.21
C GLN A 598 6.49 -3.07 -34.53
N VAL A 599 5.63 -3.31 -33.54
CA VAL A 599 4.34 -3.98 -33.74
C VAL A 599 3.41 -3.10 -34.59
N ILE A 600 3.31 -1.81 -34.29
CA ILE A 600 2.58 -0.83 -35.12
C ILE A 600 3.07 -0.86 -36.56
N GLU A 601 4.39 -0.85 -36.80
CA GLU A 601 4.95 -0.96 -38.15
C GLU A 601 4.54 -2.26 -38.85
N GLY A 602 4.46 -3.37 -38.10
CA GLY A 602 3.92 -4.65 -38.58
C GLY A 602 2.46 -4.57 -39.01
N PHE A 603 1.59 -3.99 -38.18
CA PHE A 603 0.19 -3.74 -38.52
C PHE A 603 0.06 -2.82 -39.73
N MET A 604 0.87 -1.77 -39.79
CA MET A 604 0.91 -0.84 -40.92
C MET A 604 1.35 -1.53 -42.22
N GLY A 605 2.23 -2.53 -42.13
CA GLY A 605 2.66 -3.35 -43.26
C GLY A 605 1.59 -4.35 -43.76
N SER A 606 0.51 -4.55 -43.01
CA SER A 606 -0.53 -5.52 -43.35
C SER A 606 -1.34 -5.10 -44.59
N PRO A 607 -1.83 -6.05 -45.41
CA PRO A 607 -2.70 -5.75 -46.54
C PRO A 607 -3.98 -5.00 -46.14
N GLU A 608 -4.48 -5.25 -44.93
CA GLU A 608 -5.70 -4.64 -44.38
C GLU A 608 -5.47 -3.15 -44.08
N PHE A 609 -4.37 -2.82 -43.37
CA PHE A 609 -3.99 -1.43 -43.14
C PHE A 609 -3.64 -0.70 -44.44
N GLN A 610 -2.87 -1.32 -45.33
CA GLN A 610 -2.50 -0.71 -46.63
C GLN A 610 -3.73 -0.45 -47.50
N GLY A 611 -4.75 -1.31 -47.44
CA GLY A 611 -6.03 -1.10 -48.13
C GLY A 611 -6.82 0.11 -47.61
N ARG A 612 -6.74 0.39 -46.30
CA ARG A 612 -7.47 1.49 -45.65
C ARG A 612 -6.72 2.82 -45.66
N TYR A 613 -5.41 2.79 -45.39
CA TYR A 613 -4.60 3.98 -45.16
C TYR A 613 -3.45 4.16 -46.16
N GLY A 614 -3.04 3.13 -46.91
CA GLY A 614 -1.80 3.16 -47.70
C GLY A 614 -1.74 4.19 -48.83
N ALA A 615 -2.89 4.57 -49.41
CA ALA A 615 -2.97 5.54 -50.51
C ALA A 615 -3.27 6.99 -50.07
N THR A 616 -3.39 7.24 -48.76
CA THR A 616 -3.82 8.53 -48.22
C THR A 616 -2.67 9.54 -48.15
N ASP A 617 -2.96 10.81 -48.45
CA ASP A 617 -2.03 11.90 -48.14
C ASP A 617 -2.00 12.22 -46.63
N THR A 618 -1.10 13.11 -46.19
CA THR A 618 -0.96 13.49 -44.77
C THR A 618 -2.28 13.96 -44.16
N THR A 619 -3.06 14.75 -44.91
CA THR A 619 -4.31 15.34 -44.41
C THR A 619 -5.39 14.27 -44.31
N GLU A 620 -5.52 13.44 -45.35
CA GLU A 620 -6.45 12.33 -45.39
C GLU A 620 -6.15 11.29 -44.30
N PHE A 621 -4.88 10.97 -44.07
CA PHE A 621 -4.48 10.03 -43.03
C PHE A 621 -4.86 10.49 -41.62
N VAL A 622 -4.47 11.71 -41.24
CA VAL A 622 -4.77 12.25 -39.91
C VAL A 622 -6.28 12.40 -39.72
N THR A 623 -7.00 12.83 -40.77
CA THR A 623 -8.47 12.93 -40.70
C THR A 623 -9.11 11.57 -40.43
N LEU A 624 -8.66 10.51 -41.12
CA LEU A 624 -9.16 9.16 -40.89
C LEU A 624 -8.78 8.59 -39.51
N MET A 625 -7.64 8.99 -38.93
CA MET A 625 -7.30 8.62 -37.54
C MET A 625 -8.30 9.25 -36.56
N TYR A 626 -8.58 10.54 -36.68
CA TYR A 626 -9.60 11.18 -35.84
C TYR A 626 -10.98 10.54 -35.99
N GLU A 627 -11.39 10.23 -37.22
CA GLU A 627 -12.70 9.65 -37.49
C GLU A 627 -12.83 8.20 -37.02
N ASN A 628 -11.82 7.36 -37.28
CA ASN A 628 -11.89 5.93 -36.95
C ASN A 628 -11.52 5.65 -35.49
N VAL A 629 -10.59 6.42 -34.91
CA VAL A 629 -10.11 6.19 -33.54
C VAL A 629 -10.95 6.99 -32.54
N LEU A 630 -11.19 8.28 -32.79
CA LEU A 630 -11.87 9.16 -31.83
C LEU A 630 -13.36 9.40 -32.15
N GLY A 631 -13.87 8.81 -33.24
CA GLY A 631 -15.27 8.92 -33.63
C GLY A 631 -15.72 10.34 -34.00
N ARG A 632 -14.78 11.24 -34.33
CA ARG A 632 -15.06 12.66 -34.59
C ARG A 632 -14.13 13.26 -35.64
N ALA A 633 -14.54 14.36 -36.27
CA ALA A 633 -13.67 15.11 -37.17
C ALA A 633 -12.57 15.86 -36.38
N PRO A 634 -11.37 16.06 -36.96
CA PRO A 634 -10.33 16.85 -36.32
C PRO A 634 -10.73 18.32 -36.20
N ASP A 635 -10.30 18.98 -35.13
CA ASP A 635 -10.36 20.44 -35.09
C ASP A 635 -9.26 21.05 -36.00
N PRO A 636 -9.46 22.28 -36.52
CA PRO A 636 -8.51 22.88 -37.47
C PRO A 636 -7.09 23.07 -36.92
N ALA A 637 -6.93 23.27 -35.62
CA ALA A 637 -5.62 23.49 -35.01
C ALA A 637 -4.88 22.16 -34.80
N GLY A 638 -5.57 21.13 -34.30
CA GLY A 638 -5.06 19.77 -34.17
C GLY A 638 -4.62 19.18 -35.51
N LEU A 639 -5.46 19.30 -36.56
CA LEU A 639 -5.11 18.84 -37.91
C LEU A 639 -3.86 19.54 -38.44
N GLN A 640 -3.73 20.84 -38.21
CA GLN A 640 -2.58 21.61 -38.68
C GLN A 640 -1.30 21.19 -37.94
N ALA A 641 -1.36 20.97 -36.62
CA ALA A 641 -0.22 20.56 -35.81
C ALA A 641 0.34 19.19 -36.26
N TRP A 642 -0.52 18.19 -36.47
CA TRP A 642 -0.11 16.88 -36.96
C TRP A 642 0.49 16.94 -38.36
N ARG A 643 -0.08 17.75 -39.25
CA ARG A 643 0.44 17.95 -40.60
C ARG A 643 1.83 18.58 -40.59
N ASP A 644 2.04 19.62 -39.78
CA ASP A 644 3.33 20.30 -39.70
C ASP A 644 4.44 19.35 -39.20
N GLN A 645 4.11 18.44 -38.27
CA GLN A 645 5.05 17.44 -37.76
C GLN A 645 5.34 16.30 -38.76
N LEU A 646 4.32 15.79 -39.46
CA LEU A 646 4.48 14.77 -40.50
C LEU A 646 5.21 15.32 -41.74
N ASP A 647 4.85 16.51 -42.21
CA ASP A 647 5.41 17.12 -43.43
C ASP A 647 6.87 17.61 -43.20
N SER A 648 7.24 17.93 -41.96
CA SER A 648 8.63 18.23 -41.57
C SER A 648 9.48 16.98 -41.34
N GLY A 649 8.86 15.80 -41.26
CA GLY A 649 9.51 14.53 -40.93
C GLY A 649 9.90 14.40 -39.45
N ALA A 650 9.37 15.27 -38.59
CA ALA A 650 9.58 15.20 -37.14
C ALA A 650 8.84 14.03 -36.49
N LEU A 651 7.75 13.56 -37.11
CA LEU A 651 7.05 12.32 -36.76
C LEU A 651 6.85 11.45 -37.99
N SER A 652 6.86 10.14 -37.77
CA SER A 652 6.42 9.11 -38.70
C SER A 652 4.93 8.83 -38.58
N ARG A 653 4.35 8.16 -39.59
CA ARG A 653 2.96 7.71 -39.53
C ARG A 653 2.73 6.65 -38.44
N ALA A 654 3.77 5.88 -38.08
CA ALA A 654 3.70 4.92 -36.97
C ALA A 654 3.59 5.62 -35.62
N GLU A 655 4.36 6.69 -35.41
CA GLU A 655 4.26 7.51 -34.19
C GLU A 655 2.93 8.26 -34.09
N VAL A 656 2.30 8.58 -35.23
CA VAL A 656 0.92 9.08 -35.25
C VAL A 656 -0.07 8.01 -34.81
N VAL A 657 0.01 6.78 -35.35
CA VAL A 657 -0.85 5.67 -34.90
C VAL A 657 -0.69 5.43 -33.40
N PHE A 658 0.56 5.40 -32.91
CA PHE A 658 0.89 5.32 -31.49
C PHE A 658 0.20 6.42 -30.67
N GLY A 659 0.34 7.69 -31.09
CA GLY A 659 -0.25 8.82 -30.36
C GLY A 659 -1.78 8.81 -30.30
N PHE A 660 -2.45 8.21 -31.29
CA PHE A 660 -3.90 8.04 -31.28
C PHE A 660 -4.34 6.82 -30.47
N SER A 661 -3.67 5.67 -30.62
CA SER A 661 -4.02 4.43 -29.90
C SER A 661 -3.79 4.55 -28.39
N GLU A 662 -2.77 5.31 -27.99
CA GLU A 662 -2.41 5.52 -26.57
C GLU A 662 -2.92 6.87 -26.03
N SER A 663 -3.86 7.53 -26.72
CA SER A 663 -4.50 8.73 -26.20
C SER A 663 -5.44 8.39 -25.03
N GLN A 664 -5.49 9.23 -23.99
CA GLN A 664 -6.39 9.01 -22.86
C GLN A 664 -7.86 8.86 -23.27
N GLU A 665 -8.31 9.61 -24.29
CA GLU A 665 -9.65 9.51 -24.85
C GLU A 665 -9.92 8.11 -25.44
N PHE A 666 -8.96 7.56 -26.21
CA PHE A 666 -9.15 6.26 -26.84
C PHE A 666 -9.00 5.10 -25.86
N MET A 667 -8.07 5.20 -24.90
CA MET A 667 -7.95 4.24 -23.80
C MET A 667 -9.27 4.12 -23.03
N GLY A 668 -9.90 5.26 -22.69
CA GLY A 668 -11.22 5.26 -22.04
C GLY A 668 -12.33 4.65 -22.89
N ASN A 669 -12.38 4.96 -24.19
CA ASN A 669 -13.42 4.45 -25.10
C ASN A 669 -13.34 2.94 -25.37
N THR A 670 -12.15 2.36 -25.25
CA THR A 670 -11.90 0.96 -25.58
C THR A 670 -11.74 0.06 -24.36
N ALA A 671 -11.57 0.61 -23.16
CA ALA A 671 -11.40 -0.13 -21.91
C ALA A 671 -12.52 -1.17 -21.69
N ALA A 672 -13.79 -0.76 -21.78
CA ALA A 672 -14.92 -1.67 -21.61
C ALA A 672 -14.96 -2.79 -22.67
N GLY A 673 -14.60 -2.49 -23.92
CA GLY A 673 -14.57 -3.49 -24.99
C GLY A 673 -13.36 -4.43 -24.91
N ALA A 674 -12.22 -3.96 -24.41
CA ALA A 674 -11.05 -4.79 -24.13
C ALA A 674 -11.34 -5.73 -22.95
N LEU A 675 -11.99 -5.23 -21.90
CA LEU A 675 -12.44 -6.02 -20.76
C LEU A 675 -13.48 -7.06 -21.19
N GLU A 676 -14.51 -6.68 -21.95
CA GLU A 676 -15.54 -7.60 -22.47
C GLU A 676 -14.92 -8.69 -23.37
N PHE A 677 -13.96 -8.34 -24.22
CA PHE A 677 -13.25 -9.30 -25.07
C PHE A 677 -12.46 -10.31 -24.23
N SER A 678 -11.82 -9.83 -23.16
CA SER A 678 -11.04 -10.65 -22.25
C SER A 678 -11.93 -11.58 -21.43
N GLN A 679 -13.03 -11.05 -20.88
CA GLN A 679 -14.07 -11.81 -20.18
C GLN A 679 -14.70 -12.89 -21.06
N ALA A 680 -14.79 -12.70 -22.39
CA ALA A 680 -15.37 -13.67 -23.30
C ALA A 680 -14.47 -14.90 -23.57
N GLY A 681 -13.16 -14.83 -23.29
CA GLY A 681 -12.22 -15.94 -23.43
C GLY A 681 -12.41 -17.04 -22.37
N TYR A 682 -12.77 -16.65 -21.14
CA TYR A 682 -12.96 -17.53 -19.98
C TYR A 682 -14.30 -18.26 -19.96
N ARG A 683 -15.35 -17.70 -20.60
CA ARG A 683 -16.74 -18.20 -20.59
C ARG A 683 -17.01 -19.51 -21.33
N ALA A 684 -16.01 -20.37 -21.47
CA ALA A 684 -16.13 -21.62 -22.17
C ALA A 684 -15.94 -22.78 -21.20
N ASN A 685 -16.95 -22.98 -20.35
CA ASN A 685 -17.16 -24.18 -19.55
C ASN A 685 -17.09 -25.38 -20.50
N TRP A 686 -15.92 -26.00 -20.59
CA TRP A 686 -15.69 -27.20 -21.39
C TRP A 686 -15.34 -28.39 -20.50
N ALA A 687 -15.04 -28.15 -19.23
CA ALA A 687 -14.69 -29.17 -18.25
C ALA A 687 -15.86 -30.11 -18.01
N ASP A 688 -17.08 -29.58 -17.90
CA ASP A 688 -18.29 -30.36 -17.69
C ASP A 688 -18.70 -31.15 -18.94
N GLU A 689 -18.59 -30.60 -20.16
CA GLU A 689 -18.81 -31.34 -21.41
C GLU A 689 -17.80 -32.49 -21.56
N VAL A 690 -16.51 -32.21 -21.37
CA VAL A 690 -15.48 -33.25 -21.53
C VAL A 690 -15.65 -34.33 -20.47
N PHE A 691 -15.92 -33.97 -19.22
CA PHE A 691 -16.21 -34.95 -18.16
C PHE A 691 -17.43 -35.82 -18.52
N ARG A 692 -18.52 -35.20 -18.99
CA ARG A 692 -19.71 -35.94 -19.47
C ARG A 692 -19.39 -36.83 -20.66
N LEU A 693 -18.50 -36.43 -21.58
CA LEU A 693 -18.07 -37.30 -22.67
C LEU A 693 -17.31 -38.52 -22.14
N TYR A 694 -16.38 -38.36 -21.20
CA TYR A 694 -15.70 -39.50 -20.57
C TYR A 694 -16.70 -40.46 -19.90
N GLN A 695 -17.66 -39.92 -19.13
CA GLN A 695 -18.69 -40.73 -18.50
C GLN A 695 -19.60 -41.44 -19.53
N ALA A 696 -20.11 -40.71 -20.52
CA ALA A 696 -21.06 -41.24 -21.50
C ALA A 696 -20.42 -42.26 -22.46
N THR A 697 -19.15 -42.04 -22.84
CA THR A 697 -18.48 -42.85 -23.86
C THR A 697 -17.59 -43.93 -23.27
N LEU A 698 -16.96 -43.68 -22.13
CA LEU A 698 -15.95 -44.57 -21.53
C LEU A 698 -16.34 -45.09 -20.14
N ASP A 699 -17.44 -44.59 -19.53
CA ASP A 699 -17.99 -45.10 -18.26
C ASP A 699 -16.99 -44.98 -17.09
N ARG A 700 -16.28 -43.83 -17.06
CA ARG A 700 -15.31 -43.47 -16.02
C ARG A 700 -15.06 -41.96 -16.00
N ALA A 701 -14.51 -41.48 -14.89
CA ALA A 701 -13.93 -40.14 -14.83
C ALA A 701 -12.68 -40.01 -15.74
N PRO A 702 -12.39 -38.81 -16.25
CA PRO A 702 -11.13 -38.54 -16.95
C PRO A 702 -9.93 -38.69 -16.02
N ASP A 703 -8.77 -38.94 -16.59
CA ASP A 703 -7.51 -38.61 -15.92
C ASP A 703 -7.22 -37.10 -16.10
N PRO A 704 -6.53 -36.44 -15.15
CA PRO A 704 -6.35 -34.98 -15.16
C PRO A 704 -5.74 -34.46 -16.48
N GLY A 705 -4.67 -35.11 -16.97
CA GLY A 705 -4.03 -34.72 -18.22
C GLY A 705 -4.92 -34.92 -19.45
N GLY A 706 -5.72 -35.99 -19.46
CA GLY A 706 -6.71 -36.26 -20.50
C GLY A 706 -7.87 -35.26 -20.52
N LEU A 707 -8.29 -34.71 -19.38
CA LEU A 707 -9.27 -33.63 -19.32
C LEU A 707 -8.69 -32.34 -19.90
N LEU A 708 -7.57 -31.87 -19.34
CA LEU A 708 -6.91 -30.61 -19.73
C LEU A 708 -6.60 -30.58 -21.23
N ALA A 709 -6.16 -31.70 -21.81
CA ALA A 709 -5.89 -31.78 -23.24
C ALA A 709 -7.13 -31.52 -24.10
N TRP A 710 -8.30 -32.08 -23.74
CA TRP A 710 -9.53 -31.88 -24.53
C TRP A 710 -10.19 -30.53 -24.26
N VAL A 711 -10.13 -30.05 -23.01
CA VAL A 711 -10.58 -28.70 -22.63
C VAL A 711 -9.77 -27.66 -23.41
N GLY A 712 -8.43 -27.78 -23.44
CA GLY A 712 -7.57 -26.88 -24.20
C GLY A 712 -7.85 -26.89 -25.72
N GLU A 713 -8.22 -28.04 -26.28
CA GLU A 713 -8.62 -28.12 -27.70
C GLU A 713 -9.93 -27.36 -27.97
N LEU A 714 -10.92 -27.48 -27.09
CA LEU A 714 -12.18 -26.73 -27.19
C LEU A 714 -11.98 -25.23 -26.97
N ALA A 715 -11.17 -24.86 -25.98
CA ALA A 715 -10.76 -23.49 -25.72
C ALA A 715 -10.00 -22.88 -26.92
N SER A 716 -9.25 -23.69 -27.68
CA SER A 716 -8.60 -23.26 -28.93
C SER A 716 -9.56 -23.07 -30.12
N GLY A 717 -10.87 -23.24 -29.92
CA GLY A 717 -11.91 -23.08 -30.93
C GLY A 717 -12.18 -24.33 -31.76
N ARG A 718 -11.66 -25.51 -31.36
CA ARG A 718 -12.02 -26.77 -32.03
C ARG A 718 -13.52 -27.02 -31.88
N PRO A 719 -14.26 -27.36 -32.95
CA PRO A 719 -15.68 -27.65 -32.84
C PRO A 719 -15.95 -28.82 -31.90
N TYR A 720 -16.92 -28.68 -30.99
CA TYR A 720 -17.27 -29.72 -30.01
C TYR A 720 -17.52 -31.09 -30.64
N LEU A 721 -18.19 -31.13 -31.79
CA LEU A 721 -18.48 -32.39 -32.49
C LEU A 721 -17.22 -33.11 -33.02
N GLU A 722 -16.12 -32.39 -33.28
CA GLU A 722 -14.83 -33.00 -33.64
C GLU A 722 -14.16 -33.65 -32.42
N VAL A 723 -14.30 -33.04 -31.23
CA VAL A 723 -13.87 -33.66 -29.97
C VAL A 723 -14.68 -34.92 -29.69
N VAL A 724 -16.01 -34.87 -29.83
CA VAL A 724 -16.89 -36.05 -29.75
C VAL A 724 -16.43 -37.14 -30.74
N SER A 725 -16.07 -36.76 -31.96
CA SER A 725 -15.54 -37.71 -32.95
C SER A 725 -14.22 -38.35 -32.50
N GLY A 726 -13.36 -37.62 -31.78
CA GLY A 726 -12.17 -38.17 -31.13
C GLY A 726 -12.49 -39.31 -30.16
N PHE A 727 -13.47 -39.11 -29.28
CA PHE A 727 -13.95 -40.16 -28.36
C PHE A 727 -14.57 -41.33 -29.11
N VAL A 728 -15.45 -41.07 -30.10
CA VAL A 728 -16.11 -42.11 -30.90
C VAL A 728 -15.10 -42.94 -31.70
N ASN A 729 -14.01 -42.34 -32.19
CA ASN A 729 -12.97 -43.05 -32.93
C ASN A 729 -11.91 -43.71 -32.04
N SER A 730 -11.96 -43.50 -30.72
CA SER A 730 -11.02 -44.10 -29.77
C SER A 730 -11.12 -45.63 -29.76
N SER A 731 -10.01 -46.31 -29.47
CA SER A 731 -9.99 -47.77 -29.38
C SER A 731 -10.92 -48.31 -28.29
N GLU A 732 -11.10 -47.55 -27.21
CA GLU A 732 -11.96 -47.88 -26.08
C GLU A 732 -13.43 -47.84 -26.48
N PHE A 733 -13.87 -46.75 -27.13
CA PHE A 733 -15.22 -46.64 -27.66
C PHE A 733 -15.50 -47.69 -28.74
N GLN A 734 -14.58 -47.89 -29.69
CA GLN A 734 -14.75 -48.89 -30.75
C GLN A 734 -14.80 -50.32 -30.20
N GLY A 735 -14.08 -50.61 -29.12
CA GLY A 735 -14.18 -51.88 -28.42
C GLY A 735 -15.55 -52.13 -27.77
N ARG A 736 -16.21 -51.08 -27.27
CA ARG A 736 -17.50 -51.16 -26.59
C ARG A 736 -18.70 -51.06 -27.54
N TYR A 737 -18.63 -50.19 -28.54
CA TYR A 737 -19.75 -49.81 -29.40
C TYR A 737 -19.50 -50.05 -30.91
N GLY A 738 -18.27 -50.30 -31.35
CA GLY A 738 -17.93 -50.35 -32.79
C GLY A 738 -18.60 -51.50 -33.55
N ALA A 739 -18.88 -52.62 -32.88
CA ALA A 739 -19.49 -53.81 -33.49
C ALA A 739 -21.03 -53.87 -33.37
N THR A 740 -21.66 -52.93 -32.67
CA THR A 740 -23.11 -52.94 -32.43
C THR A 740 -23.88 -52.48 -33.66
N ASP A 741 -25.11 -52.96 -33.84
CA ASP A 741 -26.04 -52.31 -34.77
C ASP A 741 -26.63 -51.01 -34.17
N ASN A 742 -27.40 -50.25 -34.95
CA ASN A 742 -27.95 -48.97 -34.47
C ASN A 742 -28.95 -49.12 -33.32
N ALA A 743 -29.68 -50.23 -33.24
CA ALA A 743 -30.62 -50.49 -32.15
C ALA A 743 -29.88 -50.88 -30.86
N GLU A 744 -28.86 -51.73 -30.99
CA GLU A 744 -27.96 -52.12 -29.91
C GLU A 744 -27.17 -50.92 -29.38
N PHE A 745 -26.65 -50.06 -30.27
CA PHE A 745 -25.94 -48.84 -29.91
C PHE A 745 -26.80 -47.89 -29.07
N VAL A 746 -28.01 -47.55 -29.54
CA VAL A 746 -28.92 -46.67 -28.81
C VAL A 746 -29.34 -47.29 -27.48
N THR A 747 -29.59 -48.61 -27.43
CA THR A 747 -29.95 -49.29 -26.19
C THR A 747 -28.83 -49.17 -25.16
N LEU A 748 -27.58 -49.38 -25.57
CA LEU A 748 -26.43 -49.23 -24.68
C LEU A 748 -26.19 -47.77 -24.24
N MET A 749 -26.51 -46.78 -25.07
CA MET A 749 -26.46 -45.36 -24.65
C MET A 749 -27.49 -45.11 -23.52
N TYR A 750 -28.73 -45.58 -23.65
CA TYR A 750 -29.71 -45.46 -22.57
C TYR A 750 -29.26 -46.18 -21.28
N GLU A 751 -28.71 -47.38 -21.41
CA GLU A 751 -28.30 -48.18 -20.25
C GLU A 751 -27.05 -47.63 -19.56
N ASN A 752 -26.02 -47.25 -20.32
CA ASN A 752 -24.75 -46.78 -19.76
C ASN A 752 -24.78 -45.30 -19.37
N VAL A 753 -25.49 -44.46 -20.13
CA VAL A 753 -25.53 -43.01 -19.88
C VAL A 753 -26.67 -42.65 -18.93
N LEU A 754 -27.88 -43.20 -19.15
CA LEU A 754 -29.06 -42.83 -18.36
C LEU A 754 -29.43 -43.86 -17.28
N GLY A 755 -28.66 -44.94 -17.14
CA GLY A 755 -28.87 -45.98 -16.12
C GLY A 755 -30.20 -46.75 -16.26
N ARG A 756 -30.84 -46.71 -17.43
CA ARG A 756 -32.17 -47.31 -17.65
C ARG A 756 -32.36 -47.85 -19.07
N ALA A 757 -33.29 -48.78 -19.24
CA ALA A 757 -33.67 -49.23 -20.58
C ALA A 757 -34.40 -48.12 -21.37
N PRO A 758 -34.26 -48.07 -22.71
CA PRO A 758 -34.99 -47.12 -23.52
C PRO A 758 -36.50 -47.39 -23.49
N ASP A 759 -37.30 -46.34 -23.51
CA ASP A 759 -38.72 -46.49 -23.83
C ASP A 759 -38.90 -46.79 -25.34
N PRO A 760 -39.99 -47.44 -25.76
CA PRO A 760 -40.18 -47.85 -27.15
C PRO A 760 -40.17 -46.69 -28.16
N ALA A 761 -40.59 -45.48 -27.75
CA ALA A 761 -40.61 -44.31 -28.63
C ALA A 761 -39.22 -43.69 -28.76
N GLY A 762 -38.48 -43.57 -27.65
CA GLY A 762 -37.10 -43.11 -27.62
C GLY A 762 -36.18 -43.99 -28.47
N LEU A 763 -36.24 -45.32 -28.30
CA LEU A 763 -35.46 -46.25 -29.12
C LEU A 763 -35.78 -46.13 -30.61
N GLN A 764 -37.07 -46.03 -30.96
CA GLN A 764 -37.50 -45.93 -32.35
C GLN A 764 -37.08 -44.60 -32.99
N GLY A 765 -37.10 -43.50 -32.23
CA GLY A 765 -36.70 -42.17 -32.69
C GLY A 765 -35.22 -42.10 -33.03
N TRP A 766 -34.34 -42.39 -32.07
CA TRP A 766 -32.90 -42.34 -32.27
C TRP A 766 -32.41 -43.33 -33.33
N ARG A 767 -32.92 -44.58 -33.30
CA ARG A 767 -32.58 -45.58 -34.32
C ARG A 767 -33.01 -45.13 -35.72
N GLY A 768 -34.21 -44.57 -35.84
CA GLY A 768 -34.73 -44.09 -37.13
C GLY A 768 -33.82 -43.04 -37.78
N LEU A 769 -33.35 -42.09 -36.98
CA LEU A 769 -32.44 -41.02 -37.42
C LEU A 769 -31.03 -41.52 -37.76
N LEU A 770 -30.56 -42.58 -37.09
CA LEU A 770 -29.31 -43.25 -37.44
C LEU A 770 -29.44 -44.11 -38.71
N ASP A 771 -30.56 -44.81 -38.88
CA ASP A 771 -30.80 -45.72 -39.99
C ASP A 771 -30.97 -44.97 -41.33
N ASP A 772 -31.56 -43.76 -41.31
CA ASP A 772 -31.72 -42.93 -42.50
C ASP A 772 -30.56 -41.96 -42.75
N GLY A 773 -29.57 -41.93 -41.85
CA GLY A 773 -28.36 -41.11 -41.95
C GLY A 773 -28.55 -39.64 -41.62
N THR A 774 -29.69 -39.27 -41.02
CA THR A 774 -29.95 -37.89 -40.54
C THR A 774 -29.04 -37.52 -39.38
N LEU A 775 -28.70 -38.47 -38.51
CA LEU A 775 -27.73 -38.30 -37.44
C LEU A 775 -26.59 -39.31 -37.58
N SER A 776 -25.39 -38.86 -37.23
CA SER A 776 -24.20 -39.69 -36.99
C SER A 776 -24.20 -40.26 -35.58
N ARG A 777 -23.33 -41.25 -35.30
CA ARG A 777 -23.18 -41.78 -33.94
C ARG A 777 -22.62 -40.72 -32.99
N GLU A 778 -21.75 -39.85 -33.49
CA GLU A 778 -21.21 -38.68 -32.81
C GLU A 778 -22.33 -37.74 -32.35
N GLU A 779 -23.30 -37.45 -33.20
CA GLU A 779 -24.42 -36.59 -32.84
C GLU A 779 -25.38 -37.25 -31.84
N VAL A 780 -25.49 -38.58 -31.87
CA VAL A 780 -26.21 -39.33 -30.84
C VAL A 780 -25.47 -39.30 -29.51
N VAL A 781 -24.15 -39.54 -29.49
CA VAL A 781 -23.33 -39.41 -28.27
C VAL A 781 -23.48 -38.03 -27.65
N ARG A 782 -23.33 -36.96 -28.46
CA ARG A 782 -23.58 -35.58 -28.03
C ARG A 782 -24.98 -35.42 -27.43
N GLY A 783 -26.01 -35.96 -28.08
CA GLY A 783 -27.39 -35.85 -27.63
C GLY A 783 -27.67 -36.51 -26.27
N PHE A 784 -26.99 -37.62 -25.95
CA PHE A 784 -27.08 -38.27 -24.64
C PHE A 784 -26.22 -37.55 -23.59
N ALA A 785 -24.97 -37.22 -23.94
CA ALA A 785 -24.04 -36.53 -23.05
C ALA A 785 -24.54 -35.14 -22.63
N GLU A 786 -25.24 -34.41 -23.50
CA GLU A 786 -25.80 -33.08 -23.20
C GLU A 786 -27.28 -33.12 -22.80
N SER A 787 -27.84 -34.30 -22.52
CA SER A 787 -29.23 -34.38 -22.04
C SER A 787 -29.35 -33.84 -20.62
N ALA A 788 -30.44 -33.11 -20.34
CA ALA A 788 -30.69 -32.55 -19.00
C ALA A 788 -30.64 -33.62 -17.90
N GLU A 789 -31.23 -34.80 -18.15
CA GLU A 789 -31.18 -35.95 -17.23
C GLU A 789 -29.74 -36.39 -16.92
N PHE A 790 -28.84 -36.34 -17.91
CA PHE A 790 -27.45 -36.74 -17.67
C PHE A 790 -26.65 -35.65 -16.99
N ARG A 791 -26.84 -34.37 -17.38
CA ARG A 791 -26.22 -33.21 -16.70
C ARG A 791 -26.54 -33.23 -15.20
N ASP A 792 -27.82 -33.40 -14.85
CA ASP A 792 -28.29 -33.47 -13.45
C ASP A 792 -27.66 -34.65 -12.69
N ASN A 793 -27.55 -35.82 -13.32
CA ASN A 793 -27.02 -37.03 -12.68
C ASN A 793 -25.49 -36.97 -12.48
N THR A 794 -24.76 -36.31 -13.40
CA THR A 794 -23.29 -36.24 -13.34
C THR A 794 -22.76 -35.02 -12.58
N GLY A 795 -23.59 -33.98 -12.38
CA GLY A 795 -23.18 -32.74 -11.73
C GLY A 795 -22.52 -32.94 -10.35
N PRO A 796 -23.15 -33.64 -9.39
CA PRO A 796 -22.56 -33.86 -8.07
C PRO A 796 -21.25 -34.65 -8.10
N ASP A 797 -21.14 -35.65 -8.97
CA ASP A 797 -19.92 -36.44 -9.14
C ASP A 797 -18.81 -35.62 -9.79
N LEU A 798 -19.15 -34.74 -10.74
CA LEU A 798 -18.22 -33.78 -11.33
C LEU A 798 -17.72 -32.79 -10.27
N SER A 799 -18.61 -32.14 -9.51
CA SER A 799 -18.19 -31.15 -8.51
C SER A 799 -17.31 -31.78 -7.41
N ALA A 800 -17.67 -32.98 -6.94
CA ALA A 800 -16.85 -33.71 -5.98
C ALA A 800 -15.49 -34.11 -6.58
N TRP A 801 -15.45 -34.44 -7.88
CA TRP A 801 -14.21 -34.79 -8.55
C TRP A 801 -13.33 -33.57 -8.81
N MET A 802 -13.88 -32.44 -9.26
CA MET A 802 -13.17 -31.16 -9.44
C MET A 802 -12.54 -30.71 -8.12
N ARG A 803 -13.34 -30.55 -7.05
CA ARG A 803 -12.88 -30.19 -5.70
C ARG A 803 -11.78 -31.10 -5.14
N ALA A 804 -11.73 -32.36 -5.55
CA ALA A 804 -10.74 -33.32 -5.08
C ALA A 804 -9.49 -33.40 -5.97
N THR A 805 -9.58 -32.97 -7.22
CA THR A 805 -8.55 -33.20 -8.25
C THR A 805 -7.83 -31.91 -8.64
N PHE A 806 -8.56 -30.80 -8.66
CA PHE A 806 -8.10 -29.47 -8.98
C PHE A 806 -8.58 -28.53 -7.86
N PRO A 807 -7.89 -28.53 -6.70
CA PRO A 807 -8.09 -27.45 -5.73
C PRO A 807 -7.83 -26.12 -6.45
N GLY A 808 -8.73 -25.18 -6.24
CA GLY A 808 -8.65 -23.87 -6.86
C GLY A 808 -8.06 -22.82 -5.94
N ASP A 809 -8.13 -21.59 -6.41
CA ASP A 809 -7.54 -20.43 -5.79
C ASP A 809 -8.44 -19.86 -4.70
N ARG A 810 -7.85 -19.13 -3.77
CA ARG A 810 -8.57 -18.36 -2.76
C ARG A 810 -8.47 -16.89 -3.10
N LEU A 811 -9.61 -16.27 -3.36
CA LEU A 811 -9.67 -14.90 -3.88
C LEU A 811 -10.49 -14.02 -2.94
N GLU A 812 -9.86 -12.99 -2.39
CA GLU A 812 -10.47 -12.04 -1.46
C GLU A 812 -10.20 -10.61 -1.91
N GLY A 813 -11.21 -9.95 -2.47
CA GLY A 813 -11.05 -8.61 -3.04
C GLY A 813 -10.82 -7.50 -2.01
N GLY A 814 -11.23 -7.69 -0.75
CA GLY A 814 -11.21 -6.63 0.27
C GLY A 814 -12.18 -5.48 -0.04
N GLY A 815 -11.88 -4.26 0.39
CA GLY A 815 -12.79 -3.11 0.30
C GLY A 815 -12.61 -2.28 -0.96
N GLY A 816 -13.68 -2.03 -1.72
CA GLY A 816 -13.68 -1.20 -2.93
C GLY A 816 -14.52 -1.81 -4.06
N ALA A 817 -14.26 -1.44 -5.33
CA ALA A 817 -14.94 -2.02 -6.49
C ALA A 817 -14.06 -3.05 -7.19
N ASN A 818 -14.31 -4.34 -6.91
CA ASN A 818 -13.43 -5.44 -7.25
C ASN A 818 -13.99 -6.33 -8.36
N ALA A 819 -13.13 -6.87 -9.21
CA ALA A 819 -13.45 -7.92 -10.16
C ALA A 819 -12.63 -9.17 -9.85
N VAL A 820 -13.29 -10.31 -9.66
CA VAL A 820 -12.66 -11.54 -9.16
C VAL A 820 -12.97 -12.70 -10.11
N PHE A 821 -11.91 -13.38 -10.56
CA PHE A 821 -11.93 -14.41 -11.60
C PHE A 821 -11.36 -15.70 -11.01
N GLY A 822 -12.21 -16.73 -10.89
CA GLY A 822 -11.83 -18.05 -10.38
C GLY A 822 -10.90 -18.77 -11.35
N GLY A 823 -11.40 -19.01 -12.56
CA GLY A 823 -10.66 -19.74 -13.58
C GLY A 823 -10.95 -21.24 -13.53
N PHE A 824 -9.96 -22.06 -13.83
CA PHE A 824 -10.07 -23.52 -13.83
C PHE A 824 -9.68 -24.08 -12.46
N GLY A 825 -10.68 -24.43 -11.66
CA GLY A 825 -10.37 -25.02 -10.37
C GLY A 825 -11.63 -25.25 -9.57
N ALA A 826 -11.47 -25.52 -8.28
CA ALA A 826 -12.56 -25.37 -7.32
C ALA A 826 -12.23 -24.17 -6.43
N ASP A 827 -12.54 -22.99 -6.95
CA ASP A 827 -12.07 -21.72 -6.42
C ASP A 827 -12.90 -21.28 -5.22
N SER A 828 -12.34 -20.41 -4.39
CA SER A 828 -12.94 -19.91 -3.17
C SER A 828 -13.01 -18.39 -3.23
N PHE A 829 -14.19 -17.87 -3.52
CA PHE A 829 -14.49 -16.45 -3.47
C PHE A 829 -14.85 -16.05 -2.03
N VAL A 830 -14.05 -15.20 -1.41
CA VAL A 830 -14.21 -14.81 0.00
C VAL A 830 -14.66 -13.37 0.11
N PHE A 831 -15.68 -13.13 0.92
CA PHE A 831 -16.25 -11.81 1.19
C PHE A 831 -16.41 -11.62 2.70
N ASP A 832 -15.91 -10.49 3.22
CA ASP A 832 -16.04 -10.09 4.64
C ASP A 832 -17.05 -8.94 4.79
N ALA A 833 -17.95 -9.05 5.77
CA ALA A 833 -18.96 -8.04 6.05
C ALA A 833 -18.39 -6.69 6.56
N GLY A 834 -17.14 -6.67 7.04
CA GLY A 834 -16.44 -5.52 7.59
C GLY A 834 -15.76 -4.62 6.55
N ASP A 835 -15.50 -5.14 5.35
CA ASP A 835 -14.76 -4.42 4.30
C ASP A 835 -15.64 -3.43 3.53
N GLY A 836 -16.91 -3.79 3.30
CA GLY A 836 -17.81 -3.07 2.40
C GLY A 836 -17.35 -3.13 0.93
N GLY A 837 -18.15 -2.58 0.00
CA GLY A 837 -17.75 -2.47 -1.41
C GLY A 837 -18.62 -3.26 -2.38
N THR A 838 -18.16 -3.36 -3.63
CA THR A 838 -18.86 -4.03 -4.73
C THR A 838 -17.94 -5.02 -5.41
N HIS A 839 -18.39 -6.24 -5.64
CA HIS A 839 -17.60 -7.30 -6.25
C HIS A 839 -18.33 -7.87 -7.47
N GLU A 840 -17.63 -7.99 -8.58
CA GLU A 840 -18.07 -8.74 -9.75
C GLU A 840 -17.33 -10.07 -9.79
N VAL A 841 -18.07 -11.17 -9.64
CA VAL A 841 -17.55 -12.53 -9.74
C VAL A 841 -17.77 -13.02 -11.16
N VAL A 842 -16.68 -13.43 -11.80
CA VAL A 842 -16.67 -14.00 -13.15
C VAL A 842 -16.30 -15.46 -13.05
N ASP A 843 -17.00 -16.30 -13.81
CA ASP A 843 -16.79 -17.75 -13.85
C ASP A 843 -17.05 -18.39 -12.48
N LEU A 844 -18.32 -18.35 -12.06
CA LEU A 844 -18.76 -19.13 -10.90
C LEU A 844 -19.33 -20.46 -11.38
N GLU A 845 -18.70 -21.55 -10.98
CA GLU A 845 -19.18 -22.90 -11.24
C GLU A 845 -19.76 -23.60 -10.01
N ALA A 846 -20.49 -24.68 -10.27
CA ALA A 846 -21.12 -25.50 -9.24
C ALA A 846 -20.12 -26.25 -8.33
N TRP A 847 -18.82 -26.16 -8.60
CA TRP A 847 -17.76 -26.77 -7.78
C TRP A 847 -16.97 -25.76 -6.97
N ASP A 848 -17.19 -24.47 -7.18
CA ASP A 848 -16.56 -23.41 -6.40
C ASP A 848 -17.21 -23.27 -5.02
N TRP A 849 -16.61 -22.37 -4.26
CA TRP A 849 -17.03 -21.96 -2.94
C TRP A 849 -17.26 -20.45 -2.91
N VAL A 850 -18.39 -20.07 -2.32
CA VAL A 850 -18.66 -18.68 -1.92
C VAL A 850 -18.64 -18.63 -0.40
N ILE A 851 -17.64 -17.98 0.14
CA ILE A 851 -17.40 -17.88 1.58
C ILE A 851 -17.83 -16.48 2.05
N LEU A 852 -18.80 -16.45 2.96
CA LEU A 852 -19.34 -15.23 3.56
C LEU A 852 -18.89 -15.18 5.03
N ASP A 853 -17.90 -14.35 5.32
CA ASP A 853 -17.36 -14.16 6.68
C ASP A 853 -18.02 -12.94 7.36
N GLY A 854 -18.45 -13.11 8.61
CA GLY A 854 -19.07 -12.04 9.39
C GLY A 854 -20.50 -11.64 8.98
N PHE A 855 -21.09 -12.28 7.97
CA PHE A 855 -22.47 -12.03 7.52
C PHE A 855 -23.52 -12.62 8.47
N SER A 856 -24.70 -12.01 8.53
CA SER A 856 -25.75 -12.37 9.50
C SER A 856 -26.67 -13.54 9.09
N TYR A 857 -26.29 -14.30 8.06
CA TYR A 857 -27.06 -15.41 7.52
C TYR A 857 -27.10 -16.62 8.47
N ALA A 858 -28.27 -17.25 8.60
CA ALA A 858 -28.45 -18.41 9.47
C ALA A 858 -27.95 -19.72 8.84
N ASP A 859 -28.08 -19.85 7.51
CA ASP A 859 -27.67 -20.99 6.69
C ASP A 859 -27.64 -20.61 5.20
N ALA A 860 -27.06 -21.46 4.36
CA ALA A 860 -26.98 -21.27 2.91
C ALA A 860 -28.35 -21.14 2.22
N GLY A 861 -29.41 -21.69 2.82
CA GLY A 861 -30.77 -21.54 2.29
C GLY A 861 -31.30 -20.11 2.45
N ALA A 862 -30.89 -19.41 3.51
CA ALA A 862 -31.17 -17.99 3.68
C ALA A 862 -30.45 -17.12 2.64
N VAL A 863 -29.19 -17.45 2.31
CA VAL A 863 -28.42 -16.77 1.25
C VAL A 863 -29.11 -16.89 -0.10
N LEU A 864 -29.49 -18.13 -0.49
CA LEU A 864 -30.21 -18.38 -1.75
C LEU A 864 -31.53 -17.60 -1.87
N ALA A 865 -32.22 -17.38 -0.75
CA ALA A 865 -33.48 -16.65 -0.74
C ALA A 865 -33.31 -15.14 -0.97
N ASP A 866 -32.13 -14.60 -0.66
CA ASP A 866 -31.78 -13.19 -0.79
C ASP A 866 -31.11 -12.86 -2.14
N LEU A 867 -30.70 -13.86 -2.92
CA LEU A 867 -30.23 -13.66 -4.29
C LEU A 867 -31.34 -13.08 -5.16
N THR A 868 -31.01 -12.01 -5.90
CA THR A 868 -31.92 -11.36 -6.83
C THR A 868 -31.38 -11.38 -8.25
N ARG A 869 -32.24 -11.65 -9.23
CA ARG A 869 -31.85 -11.68 -10.64
C ARG A 869 -31.84 -10.28 -11.25
N GLN A 870 -30.74 -9.91 -11.88
CA GLN A 870 -30.59 -8.66 -12.62
C GLN A 870 -30.12 -8.95 -14.05
N GLY A 871 -31.07 -9.07 -14.99
CA GLY A 871 -30.76 -9.48 -16.35
C GLY A 871 -30.30 -10.94 -16.41
N THR A 872 -29.07 -11.16 -16.87
CA THR A 872 -28.38 -12.46 -16.88
C THR A 872 -27.68 -12.78 -15.56
N ASP A 873 -27.54 -11.79 -14.67
CA ASP A 873 -26.67 -11.88 -13.50
C ASP A 873 -27.47 -12.12 -12.21
N LEU A 874 -26.78 -12.57 -11.15
CA LEU A 874 -27.32 -12.71 -9.80
C LEU A 874 -26.63 -11.75 -8.85
N LEU A 875 -27.42 -11.09 -8.01
CA LEU A 875 -26.97 -10.09 -7.06
C LEU A 875 -27.28 -10.52 -5.63
N LEU A 876 -26.29 -10.45 -4.76
CA LEU A 876 -26.41 -10.50 -3.30
C LEU A 876 -25.98 -9.16 -2.72
N ALA A 877 -26.77 -8.54 -1.85
CA ALA A 877 -26.40 -7.28 -1.20
C ALA A 877 -26.79 -7.31 0.28
N ASP A 878 -25.79 -7.27 1.16
CA ASP A 878 -25.96 -7.24 2.62
C ASP A 878 -24.78 -6.54 3.28
N SER A 879 -25.00 -5.96 4.47
CA SER A 879 -23.93 -5.40 5.32
C SER A 879 -23.00 -4.35 4.65
N GLY A 880 -23.43 -3.72 3.56
CA GLY A 880 -22.63 -2.74 2.81
C GLY A 880 -21.74 -3.33 1.72
N VAL A 881 -21.82 -4.66 1.52
CA VAL A 881 -21.17 -5.41 0.45
C VAL A 881 -22.20 -5.78 -0.61
N THR A 882 -21.85 -5.60 -1.89
CA THR A 882 -22.66 -6.04 -3.03
C THR A 882 -21.86 -7.02 -3.87
N ILE A 883 -22.37 -8.23 -4.09
CA ILE A 883 -21.72 -9.27 -4.88
C ILE A 883 -22.60 -9.53 -6.11
N THR A 884 -22.01 -9.42 -7.29
CA THR A 884 -22.66 -9.67 -8.58
C THR A 884 -21.99 -10.87 -9.23
N PHE A 885 -22.71 -11.99 -9.32
CA PHE A 885 -22.30 -13.17 -10.07
C PHE A 885 -22.75 -13.00 -11.52
N LEU A 886 -21.78 -12.78 -12.41
CA LEU A 886 -22.05 -12.44 -13.80
C LEU A 886 -22.49 -13.67 -14.59
N ASP A 887 -23.51 -13.50 -15.44
CA ASP A 887 -24.08 -14.52 -16.34
C ASP A 887 -24.42 -15.87 -15.68
N THR A 888 -24.68 -15.86 -14.37
CA THR A 888 -24.98 -17.07 -13.59
C THR A 888 -26.49 -17.26 -13.48
N ASP A 889 -27.03 -18.43 -13.84
CA ASP A 889 -28.44 -18.74 -13.56
C ASP A 889 -28.60 -19.34 -12.15
N ILE A 890 -29.68 -18.99 -11.46
CA ILE A 890 -29.95 -19.48 -10.11
C ILE A 890 -30.17 -21.00 -10.07
N ALA A 891 -30.49 -21.61 -11.22
CA ALA A 891 -30.58 -23.05 -11.36
C ALA A 891 -29.23 -23.76 -11.22
N ASP A 892 -28.12 -23.05 -11.46
CA ASP A 892 -26.76 -23.58 -11.43
C ASP A 892 -26.10 -23.41 -10.04
N ILE A 893 -26.72 -22.65 -9.14
CA ILE A 893 -26.26 -22.45 -7.75
C ILE A 893 -27.01 -23.38 -6.79
N THR A 894 -26.25 -24.15 -6.01
CA THR A 894 -26.77 -25.03 -4.96
C THR A 894 -26.31 -24.59 -3.57
N THR A 895 -27.02 -25.00 -2.51
CA THR A 895 -26.68 -24.60 -1.13
C THR A 895 -25.29 -25.05 -0.68
N ASP A 896 -24.72 -26.07 -1.32
CA ASP A 896 -23.42 -26.61 -0.93
C ASP A 896 -22.23 -25.77 -1.41
N ILE A 897 -22.43 -24.75 -2.28
CA ILE A 897 -21.33 -23.83 -2.63
C ILE A 897 -21.08 -22.79 -1.52
N PHE A 898 -22.08 -22.49 -0.69
CA PHE A 898 -21.98 -21.45 0.32
C PHE A 898 -21.39 -21.95 1.64
N GLN A 899 -20.41 -21.22 2.15
CA GLN A 899 -19.90 -21.37 3.51
C GLN A 899 -20.14 -20.05 4.26
N ILE A 900 -20.67 -20.13 5.48
CA ILE A 900 -20.94 -18.99 6.34
C ILE A 900 -20.10 -19.20 7.60
N ILE A 901 -19.22 -18.25 7.91
CA ILE A 901 -18.20 -18.36 8.96
C ILE A 901 -18.55 -17.46 10.15
#